data_AF-A0A848GLI3-F1
#
_entry.id   AF-A0A848GLI3-F1
#
_cell.length_a   1.000
_cell.length_b   1.000
_cell.length_c   1.000
_cell.angle_alpha   90.00
_cell.angle_beta   90.00
_cell.angle_gamma   90.00
#
_symmetry.space_group_name_H-M   'P 1'
#
loop_
_entity.id
_entity.type
_entity.pdbx_description
1 polymer ?
#
loop_
_entity_poly.entity_id
_entity_poly.type
_entity_poly.pdbx_seq_one_letter_code
_entity_poly.pdbx_strand_id
1 'polypeptide(L)'
;MIKVQYSEIARPQVFEIANSFADYLLDNRTAAVWKTKGKNLHQHIAGMNPENIDTGVSGQLLLLIALYKKKREEQYLLLINALVSELVQYCREHTTDNYSLYTGRAGAIYVLMEASQLAGQESLLETCLELIRPANGLYLHDVHTTDYLYEGRAGTLLVLYHLYRLTEAAFLKEYVDAYTLKIVSNAHEEKGMVWWQQPGEIRPYPSCSFAYGSAGIRYVLEHLQAAAANDGLAYIIKGCTAFERLCHTTGIRNWWHARDTASALVLDGKMLERYAQSGMNTFIAKDDHSWASGAVGVMLSVTGDSVPLKPQLNDHLFKRDDLFEGASGWGMYCLLHERASLSVITTTLADRLNASSVSDWLNDGLMHGNMGVLYFLVHASGGPAIAENILLPFAAAAPMQKPLKLSFGLLQVRRWLLDHEYPRTLAFMDHIAPSLFAECLSVADLQLFIINTARAALQPAPYERLLDVFSLEEQKIQWRRKEKRSSLELSLNRWSYQESSALQLNMPDEWLQKQQVVVSDSVGLLRTKWDWSFANDLNGISASQQNNLAQPASGFEYIVQYLGEWGVQEMPLKEDTSLLFYLFRRPKPVHLALTEIKGYIQAQPAAVLQALLFSLTGSRNVENFMSRLDRIILERIRQWVYRGIFVIC
;
A
#
# COMPACT_ATOMS: atom_id res chain seq x y z
N MET A 1 1.92 -38.24 17.86
CA MET A 1 2.54 -38.16 16.52
C MET A 1 1.85 -39.14 15.60
N ILE A 2 0.90 -38.67 14.80
CA ILE A 2 0.38 -39.45 13.67
C ILE A 2 1.36 -39.17 12.53
N LYS A 3 2.27 -40.11 12.22
CA LYS A 3 3.03 -40.03 10.97
C LYS A 3 1.99 -40.12 9.85
N VAL A 4 1.69 -38.99 9.22
CA VAL A 4 0.85 -38.96 8.02
C VAL A 4 1.58 -39.84 7.00
N GLN A 5 1.04 -41.04 6.73
CA GLN A 5 1.51 -41.86 5.62
C GLN A 5 1.13 -41.11 4.35
N TYR A 6 2.12 -40.41 3.76
CA TYR A 6 2.00 -39.85 2.43
C TYR A 6 1.47 -40.93 1.50
N SER A 7 0.37 -40.68 0.80
CA SER A 7 -0.19 -41.68 -0.12
C SER A 7 0.85 -41.99 -1.19
N GLU A 8 1.45 -43.18 -1.12
CA GLU A 8 2.41 -43.65 -2.12
C GLU A 8 1.77 -43.71 -3.52
N ILE A 9 0.44 -43.80 -3.58
CA ILE A 9 -0.37 -43.92 -4.79
C ILE A 9 -0.29 -42.68 -5.70
N ALA A 10 -0.15 -41.47 -5.15
CA ALA A 10 -0.13 -40.25 -5.98
C ALA A 10 1.26 -39.95 -6.58
N ARG A 11 2.34 -40.57 -6.09
CA ARG A 11 3.71 -40.20 -6.51
C ARG A 11 4.02 -40.53 -7.97
N PRO A 12 3.77 -41.75 -8.48
CA PRO A 12 4.13 -42.08 -9.87
C PRO A 12 3.39 -41.18 -10.87
N GLN A 13 2.09 -40.99 -10.63
CA GLN A 13 1.22 -40.19 -11.47
C GLN A 13 1.65 -38.72 -11.55
N VAL A 14 2.01 -38.09 -10.43
CA VAL A 14 2.51 -36.70 -10.42
C VAL A 14 3.76 -36.54 -11.29
N PHE A 15 4.65 -37.53 -11.30
CA PHE A 15 5.86 -37.46 -12.11
C PHE A 15 5.63 -37.81 -13.59
N GLU A 16 4.66 -38.66 -13.91
CA GLU A 16 4.22 -38.88 -15.30
C GLU A 16 3.62 -37.61 -15.91
N ILE A 17 2.77 -36.92 -15.15
CA ILE A 17 2.22 -35.60 -15.48
C ILE A 17 3.35 -34.58 -15.68
N ALA A 18 4.30 -34.52 -14.75
CA ALA A 18 5.43 -33.60 -14.84
C ALA A 18 6.36 -33.89 -16.02
N ASN A 19 6.59 -35.17 -16.35
CA ASN A 19 7.35 -35.56 -17.54
C ASN A 19 6.62 -35.13 -18.81
N SER A 20 5.31 -35.36 -18.88
CA SER A 20 4.49 -34.90 -20.01
C SER A 20 4.58 -33.38 -20.23
N PHE A 21 4.67 -32.61 -19.14
CA PHE A 21 4.91 -31.17 -19.20
C PHE A 21 6.31 -30.81 -19.70
N ALA A 22 7.35 -31.47 -19.19
CA ALA A 22 8.72 -31.23 -19.62
C ALA A 22 8.93 -31.60 -21.10
N ASP A 23 8.38 -32.73 -21.54
CA ASP A 23 8.39 -33.18 -22.93
C ASP A 23 7.67 -32.16 -23.83
N TYR A 24 6.50 -31.67 -23.40
CA TYR A 24 5.81 -30.61 -24.11
C TYR A 24 6.65 -29.34 -24.25
N LEU A 25 7.34 -28.90 -23.20
CA LEU A 25 8.24 -27.74 -23.28
C LEU A 25 9.44 -27.98 -24.21
N LEU A 26 10.00 -29.19 -24.21
CA LEU A 26 11.10 -29.58 -25.08
C LEU A 26 10.69 -29.61 -26.57
N ASP A 27 9.56 -30.24 -26.87
CA ASP A 27 9.04 -30.37 -28.24
C ASP A 27 8.68 -29.01 -28.84
N ASN A 28 8.19 -28.10 -28.01
CA ASN A 28 7.81 -26.75 -28.45
C ASN A 28 8.98 -25.75 -28.37
N ARG A 29 10.16 -26.13 -27.87
CA ARG A 29 11.31 -25.24 -27.62
C ARG A 29 11.79 -24.45 -28.86
N THR A 30 11.66 -25.01 -30.06
CA THR A 30 12.06 -24.35 -31.32
C THR A 30 11.02 -23.37 -31.90
N ALA A 31 9.79 -23.39 -31.37
CA ALA A 31 8.72 -22.47 -31.74
C ALA A 31 8.26 -21.55 -30.59
N ALA A 32 8.59 -21.90 -29.34
CA ALA A 32 7.89 -21.39 -28.18
C ALA A 32 8.44 -20.08 -27.62
N VAL A 33 9.74 -19.93 -27.36
CA VAL A 33 10.04 -18.96 -26.29
C VAL A 33 10.02 -17.50 -26.77
N TRP A 34 10.42 -17.19 -28.01
CA TRP A 34 10.54 -15.77 -28.41
C TRP A 34 10.23 -15.40 -29.87
N LYS A 35 10.37 -16.31 -30.85
CA LYS A 35 10.17 -15.98 -32.28
C LYS A 35 9.78 -17.21 -33.09
N THR A 36 8.56 -17.25 -33.64
CA THR A 36 8.38 -17.59 -35.07
C THR A 36 7.01 -17.22 -35.63
N LYS A 37 7.06 -16.55 -36.79
CA LYS A 37 6.08 -16.48 -37.89
C LYS A 37 4.71 -17.14 -37.64
N GLY A 38 3.75 -16.33 -37.19
CA GLY A 38 2.35 -16.46 -37.60
C GLY A 38 1.36 -17.06 -36.61
N LYS A 39 1.79 -17.64 -35.47
CA LYS A 39 0.91 -18.01 -34.34
C LYS A 39 1.68 -17.83 -33.03
N ASN A 40 1.25 -16.90 -32.17
CA ASN A 40 2.04 -16.39 -31.04
C ASN A 40 1.82 -17.17 -29.73
N LEU A 41 2.90 -17.54 -29.03
CA LEU A 41 2.86 -17.97 -27.61
C LEU A 41 2.37 -16.85 -26.67
N HIS A 42 2.39 -15.58 -27.10
CA HIS A 42 1.71 -14.47 -26.40
C HIS A 42 0.20 -14.69 -26.20
N GLN A 43 -0.42 -15.67 -26.89
CA GLN A 43 -1.81 -16.05 -26.64
C GLN A 43 -1.97 -16.97 -25.42
N HIS A 44 -0.89 -17.59 -24.94
CA HIS A 44 -0.92 -18.58 -23.85
C HIS A 44 -0.24 -18.10 -22.56
N ILE A 45 0.72 -17.17 -22.64
CA ILE A 45 1.22 -16.44 -21.47
C ILE A 45 0.21 -15.35 -21.14
N ALA A 46 -0.48 -15.45 -20.00
CA ALA A 46 -1.52 -14.48 -19.60
C ALA A 46 -0.99 -13.05 -19.33
N GLY A 47 0.32 -12.80 -19.48
CA GLY A 47 0.96 -11.49 -19.33
C GLY A 47 1.99 -11.19 -20.42
N MET A 48 2.09 -9.92 -20.84
CA MET A 48 3.10 -9.47 -21.82
C MET A 48 4.54 -9.42 -21.26
N ASN A 49 4.76 -9.80 -20.00
CA ASN A 49 6.06 -9.75 -19.33
C ASN A 49 6.57 -11.17 -19.00
N PRO A 50 7.56 -11.70 -19.73
CA PRO A 50 8.11 -13.03 -19.45
C PRO A 50 8.92 -13.15 -18.17
N GLU A 51 9.41 -12.04 -17.62
CA GLU A 51 10.29 -12.03 -16.47
C GLU A 51 9.54 -12.38 -15.19
N ASN A 52 8.21 -12.22 -15.20
CA ASN A 52 7.40 -12.40 -14.03
C ASN A 52 7.27 -13.89 -13.63
N ILE A 53 7.17 -14.12 -12.33
CA ILE A 53 6.94 -15.46 -11.76
C ILE A 53 5.47 -15.85 -11.93
N ASP A 54 4.59 -14.86 -11.84
CA ASP A 54 3.15 -15.03 -11.89
C ASP A 54 2.70 -15.80 -13.14
N THR A 55 3.00 -15.25 -14.32
CA THR A 55 2.49 -15.76 -15.61
C THR A 55 3.57 -16.15 -16.62
N GLY A 56 4.83 -15.84 -16.35
CA GLY A 56 5.92 -15.87 -17.31
C GLY A 56 6.86 -17.07 -17.20
N VAL A 57 8.00 -16.95 -17.88
CA VAL A 57 9.02 -18.01 -17.98
C VAL A 57 9.70 -18.27 -16.63
N SER A 58 9.82 -17.25 -15.78
CA SER A 58 10.35 -17.42 -14.43
C SER A 58 9.52 -18.42 -13.61
N GLY A 59 8.19 -18.40 -13.74
CA GLY A 59 7.32 -19.38 -13.08
C GLY A 59 7.55 -20.82 -13.57
N GLN A 60 7.76 -20.99 -14.88
CA GLN A 60 8.06 -22.29 -15.49
C GLN A 60 9.42 -22.84 -15.01
N LEU A 61 10.43 -21.98 -14.97
CA LEU A 61 11.75 -22.32 -14.46
C LEU A 61 11.70 -22.78 -13.00
N LEU A 62 10.91 -22.14 -12.14
CA LEU A 62 10.76 -22.58 -10.74
C LEU A 62 10.17 -23.98 -10.62
N LEU A 63 9.18 -24.31 -11.45
CA LEU A 63 8.63 -25.66 -11.51
C LEU A 63 9.69 -26.68 -11.95
N LEU A 64 10.43 -26.39 -13.02
CA LEU A 64 11.49 -27.27 -13.51
C LEU A 64 12.61 -27.45 -12.49
N ILE A 65 13.02 -26.39 -11.80
CA ILE A 65 14.00 -26.45 -10.71
C ILE A 65 13.49 -27.35 -9.58
N ALA A 66 12.21 -27.22 -9.19
CA ALA A 66 11.61 -28.09 -8.18
C ALA A 66 11.62 -29.57 -8.60
N LEU A 67 11.28 -29.87 -9.87
CA LEU A 67 11.35 -31.21 -10.44
C LEU A 67 12.78 -31.76 -10.44
N TYR A 68 13.75 -30.97 -10.91
CA TYR A 68 15.15 -31.36 -10.92
C TYR A 68 15.66 -31.62 -9.50
N LYS A 69 15.35 -30.78 -8.51
CA LYS A 69 15.74 -30.97 -7.10
C LYS A 69 15.22 -32.31 -6.55
N LYS A 70 14.05 -32.79 -7.00
CA LYS A 70 13.46 -34.08 -6.58
C LYS A 70 14.00 -35.29 -7.33
N LYS A 71 14.13 -35.20 -8.66
CA LYS A 71 14.43 -36.35 -9.55
C LYS A 71 15.89 -36.47 -9.97
N ARG A 72 16.60 -35.34 -10.02
CA ARG A 72 17.99 -35.24 -10.51
C ARG A 72 18.19 -35.77 -11.93
N GLU A 73 17.14 -35.74 -12.75
CA GLU A 73 17.21 -36.14 -14.15
C GLU A 73 17.88 -35.05 -15.01
N GLU A 74 18.82 -35.46 -15.86
CA GLU A 74 19.63 -34.55 -16.69
C GLU A 74 18.80 -33.75 -17.70
N GLN A 75 17.71 -34.32 -18.20
CA GLN A 75 16.80 -33.65 -19.14
C GLN A 75 16.24 -32.33 -18.59
N TYR A 76 15.90 -32.28 -17.30
CA TYR A 76 15.41 -31.06 -16.68
C TYR A 76 16.52 -30.02 -16.55
N LEU A 77 17.74 -30.44 -16.21
CA LEU A 77 18.88 -29.52 -16.13
C LEU A 77 19.20 -28.89 -17.49
N LEU A 78 19.17 -29.68 -18.57
CA LEU A 78 19.36 -29.17 -19.93
C LEU A 78 18.28 -28.14 -20.32
N LEU A 79 17.03 -28.41 -19.96
CA LEU A 79 15.92 -27.48 -20.20
C LEU A 79 16.02 -26.21 -19.35
N ILE A 80 16.37 -26.34 -18.07
CA ILE A 80 16.60 -25.19 -17.17
C ILE A 80 17.70 -24.30 -17.74
N ASN A 81 18.84 -24.87 -18.12
CA ASN A 81 19.97 -24.10 -18.66
C ASN A 81 19.60 -23.32 -19.92
N ALA A 82 18.77 -23.92 -20.77
CA ALA A 82 18.26 -23.29 -21.97
C ALA A 82 17.39 -22.06 -21.67
N LEU A 83 16.36 -22.27 -20.84
CA LEU A 83 15.40 -21.22 -20.49
C LEU A 83 16.05 -20.11 -19.67
N VAL A 84 17.03 -20.44 -18.82
CA VAL A 84 17.88 -19.45 -18.12
C VAL A 84 18.64 -18.59 -19.12
N SER A 85 19.31 -19.19 -20.11
CA SER A 85 20.05 -18.44 -21.13
C SER A 85 19.14 -17.47 -21.89
N GLU A 86 17.93 -17.91 -22.24
CA GLU A 86 16.95 -17.11 -22.97
C GLU A 86 16.37 -15.98 -22.10
N LEU A 87 16.04 -16.27 -20.84
CA LEU A 87 15.56 -15.27 -19.87
C LEU A 87 16.63 -14.19 -19.63
N VAL A 88 17.90 -14.58 -19.44
CA VAL A 88 19.01 -13.65 -19.26
C VAL A 88 19.19 -12.78 -20.50
N GLN A 89 19.13 -13.36 -21.70
CA GLN A 89 19.20 -12.61 -22.94
C GLN A 89 18.06 -11.59 -23.04
N TYR A 90 16.82 -12.03 -22.76
CA TYR A 90 15.66 -11.14 -22.76
C TYR A 90 15.85 -9.96 -21.80
N CYS A 91 16.24 -10.22 -20.54
CA CYS A 91 16.45 -9.19 -19.52
C CYS A 91 17.54 -8.18 -19.89
N ARG A 92 18.56 -8.59 -20.67
CA ARG A 92 19.63 -7.71 -21.18
C ARG A 92 19.18 -6.87 -22.37
N GLU A 93 18.34 -7.43 -23.24
CA GLU A 93 17.84 -6.75 -24.44
C GLU A 93 16.67 -5.78 -24.15
N HIS A 94 15.97 -5.96 -23.03
CA HIS A 94 14.80 -5.17 -22.67
C HIS A 94 15.03 -4.42 -21.36
N THR A 95 14.74 -3.12 -21.34
CA THR A 95 14.72 -2.34 -20.10
C THR A 95 13.38 -2.53 -19.38
N THR A 96 13.39 -2.45 -18.04
CA THR A 96 12.16 -2.43 -17.24
C THR A 96 12.30 -1.44 -16.09
N ASP A 97 11.17 -0.87 -15.69
CA ASP A 97 10.99 -0.11 -14.46
C ASP A 97 10.40 -0.99 -13.33
N ASN A 98 9.80 -2.14 -13.64
CA ASN A 98 9.20 -3.02 -12.66
C ASN A 98 10.20 -4.05 -12.08
N TYR A 99 10.59 -3.83 -10.82
CA TYR A 99 11.46 -4.72 -10.05
C TYR A 99 10.74 -5.48 -8.94
N SER A 100 9.43 -5.69 -9.06
CA SER A 100 8.70 -6.50 -8.09
C SER A 100 9.13 -7.98 -8.13
N LEU A 101 8.85 -8.71 -7.05
CA LEU A 101 9.19 -10.13 -6.93
C LEU A 101 8.29 -11.01 -7.81
N TYR A 102 6.97 -10.82 -7.80
CA TYR A 102 6.08 -11.75 -8.51
C TYR A 102 5.76 -11.27 -9.92
N THR A 103 5.73 -9.96 -10.15
CA THR A 103 5.29 -9.34 -11.42
C THR A 103 6.42 -8.72 -12.25
N GLY A 104 7.66 -8.71 -11.75
CA GLY A 104 8.78 -7.94 -12.32
C GLY A 104 10.14 -8.65 -12.26
N ARG A 105 11.20 -7.87 -12.53
CA ARG A 105 12.57 -8.38 -12.73
C ARG A 105 13.22 -9.00 -11.51
N ALA A 106 12.83 -8.59 -10.31
CA ALA A 106 13.32 -9.25 -9.10
C ALA A 106 12.85 -10.71 -9.03
N GLY A 107 11.72 -11.04 -9.66
CA GLY A 107 11.28 -12.42 -9.88
C GLY A 107 12.24 -13.23 -10.73
N ALA A 108 12.61 -12.71 -11.90
CA ALA A 108 13.63 -13.35 -12.74
C ALA A 108 14.95 -13.55 -11.97
N ILE A 109 15.39 -12.54 -11.20
CA ILE A 109 16.61 -12.63 -10.38
C ILE A 109 16.48 -13.69 -9.30
N TYR A 110 15.34 -13.80 -8.62
CA TYR A 110 15.07 -14.88 -7.66
C TYR A 110 15.25 -16.25 -8.31
N VAL A 111 14.70 -16.46 -9.50
CA VAL A 111 14.84 -17.72 -10.23
C VAL A 111 16.28 -18.00 -10.64
N LEU A 112 17.04 -16.99 -11.06
CA LEU A 112 18.46 -17.12 -11.37
C LEU A 112 19.29 -17.47 -10.12
N MET A 113 18.94 -16.93 -8.95
CA MET A 113 19.54 -17.33 -7.68
C MET A 113 19.25 -18.80 -7.37
N GLU A 114 18.02 -19.28 -7.57
CA GLU A 114 17.67 -20.69 -7.41
C GLU A 114 18.42 -21.60 -8.40
N ALA A 115 18.55 -21.17 -9.66
CA ALA A 115 19.31 -21.88 -10.68
C ALA A 115 20.81 -21.91 -10.38
N SER A 116 21.37 -20.86 -9.76
CA SER A 116 22.79 -20.78 -9.39
C SER A 116 23.22 -21.82 -8.35
N GLN A 117 22.25 -22.33 -7.58
CA GLN A 117 22.48 -23.40 -6.60
C GLN A 117 22.52 -24.80 -7.24
N LEU A 118 22.25 -24.90 -8.54
CA LEU A 118 22.43 -26.13 -9.32
C LEU A 118 23.91 -26.24 -9.76
N ALA A 119 24.36 -27.47 -10.04
CA ALA A 119 25.78 -27.71 -10.31
C ALA A 119 26.31 -26.90 -11.52
N GLY A 120 27.41 -26.16 -11.32
CA GLY A 120 28.15 -25.47 -12.39
C GLY A 120 27.52 -24.15 -12.88
N GLN A 121 26.67 -23.52 -12.06
CA GLN A 121 25.92 -22.30 -12.41
C GLN A 121 26.31 -21.07 -11.57
N GLU A 122 27.48 -21.08 -10.93
CA GLU A 122 27.92 -20.02 -10.01
C GLU A 122 28.02 -18.65 -10.68
N SER A 123 28.30 -18.61 -11.99
CA SER A 123 28.36 -17.38 -12.79
C SER A 123 27.04 -16.62 -12.89
N LEU A 124 25.90 -17.27 -12.60
CA LEU A 124 24.60 -16.60 -12.62
C LEU A 124 24.48 -15.50 -11.57
N LEU A 125 25.22 -15.59 -10.46
CA LEU A 125 25.19 -14.55 -9.42
C LEU A 125 25.72 -13.20 -9.94
N GLU A 126 26.74 -13.20 -10.79
CA GLU A 126 27.21 -11.96 -11.45
C GLU A 126 26.14 -11.36 -12.37
N THR A 127 25.37 -12.23 -13.06
CA THR A 127 24.23 -11.79 -13.87
C THR A 127 23.13 -11.21 -12.98
N CYS A 128 22.84 -11.80 -11.81
CA CYS A 128 21.91 -11.22 -10.84
C CYS A 128 22.35 -9.82 -10.38
N LEU A 129 23.64 -9.63 -10.11
CA LEU A 129 24.22 -8.33 -9.72
C LEU A 129 24.11 -7.27 -10.83
N GLU A 130 24.31 -7.68 -12.09
CA GLU A 130 24.11 -6.84 -13.26
C GLU A 130 22.64 -6.39 -13.37
N LEU A 131 21.71 -7.36 -13.35
CA LEU A 131 20.29 -7.12 -13.62
C LEU A 131 19.58 -6.32 -12.51
N ILE A 132 20.00 -6.45 -11.24
CA ILE A 132 19.35 -5.74 -10.12
C ILE A 132 19.81 -4.28 -9.99
N ARG A 133 20.97 -3.92 -10.56
CA ARG A 133 21.61 -2.63 -10.35
C ARG A 133 20.70 -1.41 -10.62
N PRO A 134 19.84 -1.40 -11.66
CA PRO A 134 18.99 -0.24 -11.94
C PRO A 134 17.81 -0.05 -10.97
N ALA A 135 17.48 -1.07 -10.15
CA ALA A 135 16.29 -1.06 -9.28
C ALA A 135 16.24 0.17 -8.36
N ASN A 136 17.37 0.56 -7.77
CA ASN A 136 17.43 1.69 -6.84
C ASN A 136 17.12 3.04 -7.52
N GLY A 137 17.48 3.21 -8.79
CA GLY A 137 17.21 4.43 -9.54
C GLY A 137 15.81 4.49 -10.14
N LEU A 138 15.29 3.34 -10.61
CA LEU A 138 14.03 3.28 -11.37
C LEU A 138 12.81 2.93 -10.51
N TYR A 139 12.98 2.17 -9.42
CA TYR A 139 11.85 1.56 -8.69
C TYR A 139 11.73 2.03 -7.24
N LEU A 140 12.86 2.22 -6.53
CA LEU A 140 12.83 2.61 -5.12
C LEU A 140 12.02 3.89 -4.86
N HIS A 141 12.19 4.91 -5.71
CA HIS A 141 11.60 6.24 -5.48
C HIS A 141 10.36 6.53 -6.32
N ASP A 142 9.88 5.56 -7.11
CA ASP A 142 8.67 5.74 -7.90
C ASP A 142 7.43 5.88 -6.99
N VAL A 143 6.65 6.93 -7.19
CA VAL A 143 5.46 7.25 -6.39
C VAL A 143 4.31 6.26 -6.57
N HIS A 144 4.30 5.49 -7.65
CA HIS A 144 3.31 4.46 -7.97
C HIS A 144 3.72 3.07 -7.49
N THR A 145 4.98 2.88 -7.10
CA THR A 145 5.45 1.60 -6.57
C THR A 145 4.90 1.38 -5.17
N THR A 146 4.27 0.22 -4.95
CA THR A 146 3.76 -0.18 -3.63
C THR A 146 4.87 -0.65 -2.70
N ASP A 147 4.60 -0.75 -1.40
CA ASP A 147 5.53 -1.36 -0.44
C ASP A 147 5.25 -2.86 -0.22
N TYR A 148 4.26 -3.43 -0.90
CA TYR A 148 3.81 -4.79 -0.68
C TYR A 148 4.79 -5.87 -1.16
N LEU A 149 4.56 -7.10 -0.70
CA LEU A 149 5.39 -8.25 -1.06
C LEU A 149 5.23 -8.64 -2.53
N TYR A 150 3.99 -8.67 -3.04
CA TYR A 150 3.72 -9.21 -4.37
C TYR A 150 4.29 -8.36 -5.50
N GLU A 151 3.93 -7.08 -5.47
CA GLU A 151 4.16 -6.12 -6.56
C GLU A 151 4.91 -4.86 -6.09
N GLY A 152 5.62 -4.93 -4.96
CA GLY A 152 6.16 -3.75 -4.29
C GLY A 152 7.58 -3.89 -3.79
N ARG A 153 8.02 -2.87 -3.04
CA ARG A 153 9.38 -2.74 -2.50
C ARG A 153 9.76 -3.87 -1.55
N ALA A 154 8.82 -4.42 -0.77
CA ALA A 154 9.13 -5.51 0.15
C ALA A 154 9.60 -6.77 -0.61
N GLY A 155 8.95 -7.11 -1.73
CA GLY A 155 9.40 -8.22 -2.59
C GLY A 155 10.80 -8.00 -3.14
N THR A 156 11.09 -6.81 -3.65
CA THR A 156 12.44 -6.46 -4.13
C THR A 156 13.47 -6.49 -3.01
N LEU A 157 13.15 -5.93 -1.84
CA LEU A 157 14.01 -5.91 -0.66
C LEU A 157 14.39 -7.32 -0.21
N LEU A 158 13.45 -8.25 -0.25
CA LEU A 158 13.72 -9.66 0.08
C LEU A 158 14.77 -10.25 -0.85
N VAL A 159 14.64 -10.03 -2.17
CA VAL A 159 15.63 -10.49 -3.17
C VAL A 159 16.98 -9.80 -2.96
N LEU A 160 17.00 -8.48 -2.78
CA LEU A 160 18.23 -7.71 -2.52
C LEU A 160 18.99 -8.24 -1.30
N TYR A 161 18.27 -8.50 -0.21
CA TYR A 161 18.85 -9.02 1.01
C TYR A 161 19.46 -10.40 0.81
N HIS A 162 18.73 -11.34 0.20
CA HIS A 162 19.26 -12.70 -0.01
C HIS A 162 20.36 -12.73 -1.08
N LEU A 163 20.33 -11.86 -2.09
CA LEU A 163 21.44 -11.73 -3.04
C LEU A 163 22.68 -11.15 -2.36
N TYR A 164 22.53 -10.17 -1.46
CA TYR A 164 23.63 -9.65 -0.64
C TYR A 164 24.24 -10.76 0.21
N ARG A 165 23.42 -11.65 0.77
CA ARG A 165 23.93 -12.78 1.56
C ARG A 165 24.77 -13.77 0.77
N LEU A 166 24.43 -13.98 -0.51
CA LEU A 166 25.15 -14.90 -1.38
C LEU A 166 26.44 -14.28 -1.93
N THR A 167 26.45 -12.97 -2.19
CA THR A 167 27.53 -12.29 -2.94
C THR A 167 28.40 -11.37 -2.09
N GLU A 168 27.91 -10.92 -0.93
CA GLU A 168 28.47 -9.85 -0.11
C GLU A 168 28.78 -8.55 -0.89
N ALA A 169 28.14 -8.31 -2.04
CA ALA A 169 28.42 -7.13 -2.87
C ALA A 169 28.06 -5.82 -2.14
N ALA A 170 29.02 -4.91 -2.03
CA ALA A 170 28.90 -3.71 -1.19
C ALA A 170 27.68 -2.83 -1.52
N PHE A 171 27.39 -2.63 -2.82
CA PHE A 171 26.26 -1.79 -3.23
C PHE A 171 24.90 -2.37 -2.82
N LEU A 172 24.78 -3.71 -2.69
CA LEU A 172 23.53 -4.32 -2.25
C LEU A 172 23.23 -4.01 -0.80
N LYS A 173 24.26 -3.85 0.04
CA LYS A 173 24.06 -3.41 1.43
C LYS A 173 23.42 -2.02 1.48
N GLU A 174 23.89 -1.11 0.65
CA GLU A 174 23.31 0.24 0.53
C GLU A 174 21.87 0.18 0.02
N TYR A 175 21.58 -0.69 -0.95
CA TYR A 175 20.22 -0.87 -1.46
C TYR A 175 19.28 -1.48 -0.42
N VAL A 176 19.73 -2.50 0.31
CA VAL A 176 18.95 -3.10 1.42
C VAL A 176 18.59 -2.04 2.45
N ASP A 177 19.55 -1.21 2.84
CA ASP A 177 19.31 -0.12 3.80
C ASP A 177 18.33 0.92 3.25
N ALA A 178 18.51 1.37 2.00
CA ALA A 178 17.65 2.36 1.35
C ALA A 178 16.20 1.87 1.17
N TYR A 179 16.01 0.63 0.72
CA TYR A 179 14.68 0.02 0.59
C TYR A 179 14.01 -0.17 1.95
N THR A 180 14.76 -0.62 2.96
CA THR A 180 14.24 -0.77 4.32
C THR A 180 13.81 0.58 4.88
N LEU A 181 14.65 1.61 4.75
CA LEU A 181 14.33 2.96 5.18
C LEU A 181 13.08 3.49 4.48
N LYS A 182 12.95 3.29 3.17
CA LYS A 182 11.78 3.74 2.41
C LYS A 182 10.51 3.07 2.90
N ILE A 183 10.50 1.75 3.04
CA ILE A 183 9.33 0.99 3.53
C ILE A 183 8.95 1.42 4.94
N VAL A 184 9.91 1.50 5.87
CA VAL A 184 9.64 1.89 7.25
C VAL A 184 9.17 3.34 7.35
N SER A 185 9.73 4.24 6.53
CA SER A 185 9.30 5.65 6.47
C SER A 185 7.91 5.87 5.88
N ASN A 186 7.36 4.89 5.16
CA ASN A 186 6.00 4.93 4.61
C ASN A 186 4.96 4.26 5.54
N ALA A 187 5.39 3.75 6.70
CA ALA A 187 4.51 3.07 7.64
C ALA A 187 3.64 4.07 8.42
N HIS A 188 2.41 3.66 8.71
CA HIS A 188 1.49 4.39 9.59
C HIS A 188 1.39 3.70 10.93
N GLU A 189 1.21 4.47 12.00
CA GLU A 189 0.96 3.95 13.34
C GLU A 189 -0.32 4.54 13.94
N GLU A 190 -1.13 3.70 14.60
CA GLU A 190 -2.14 4.15 15.54
C GLU A 190 -2.26 3.17 16.70
N LYS A 191 -2.22 3.68 17.93
CA LYS A 191 -2.40 2.89 19.16
C LYS A 191 -1.47 1.65 19.20
N GLY A 192 -0.24 1.80 18.70
CA GLY A 192 0.77 0.75 18.66
C GLY A 192 0.54 -0.32 17.58
N MET A 193 -0.42 -0.14 16.68
CA MET A 193 -0.58 -0.95 15.48
C MET A 193 0.12 -0.27 14.31
N VAL A 194 0.79 -1.04 13.47
CA VAL A 194 1.54 -0.51 12.31
C VAL A 194 1.09 -1.18 11.03
N TRP A 195 0.87 -0.38 9.99
CA TRP A 195 0.39 -0.83 8.68
C TRP A 195 0.84 0.10 7.54
N TRP A 196 0.56 -0.33 6.30
CA TRP A 196 0.84 0.43 5.08
C TRP A 196 -0.42 0.60 4.24
N GLN A 197 -0.54 1.75 3.60
CA GLN A 197 -1.55 2.04 2.59
C GLN A 197 -0.87 2.84 1.48
N GLN A 198 -1.09 2.46 0.22
CA GLN A 198 -0.50 3.20 -0.88
C GLN A 198 -1.33 4.43 -1.23
N PRO A 199 -0.68 5.54 -1.66
CA PRO A 199 -1.40 6.67 -2.22
C PRO A 199 -2.27 6.25 -3.41
N GLY A 200 -3.57 6.55 -3.36
CA GLY A 200 -4.54 6.20 -4.40
C GLY A 200 -5.17 4.81 -4.25
N GLU A 201 -4.83 4.05 -3.20
CA GLU A 201 -5.61 2.87 -2.84
C GLU A 201 -6.88 3.25 -2.09
N ILE A 202 -8.00 3.20 -2.81
CA ILE A 202 -9.32 3.52 -2.29
C ILE A 202 -9.91 2.28 -1.60
N ARG A 203 -9.41 1.97 -0.41
CA ARG A 203 -9.90 0.85 0.41
C ARG A 203 -10.58 1.35 1.67
N PRO A 204 -11.55 0.60 2.21
CA PRO A 204 -12.22 1.03 3.41
C PRO A 204 -11.28 0.98 4.64
N TYR A 205 -10.35 0.03 4.66
CA TYR A 205 -9.30 -0.02 5.67
C TYR A 205 -8.02 -0.68 5.08
N PRO A 206 -6.85 -0.51 5.73
CA PRO A 206 -5.58 -1.08 5.29
C PRO A 206 -5.61 -2.62 5.26
N SER A 207 -4.85 -3.22 4.33
CA SER A 207 -4.81 -4.67 4.18
C SER A 207 -3.83 -5.33 5.17
N CYS A 208 -4.26 -6.41 5.82
CA CYS A 208 -3.38 -7.30 6.58
C CYS A 208 -2.98 -8.55 5.79
N SER A 209 -3.33 -8.65 4.50
CA SER A 209 -3.05 -9.83 3.69
C SER A 209 -1.55 -10.02 3.42
N PHE A 210 -1.17 -11.21 2.97
CA PHE A 210 0.24 -11.52 2.74
C PHE A 210 0.78 -10.92 1.44
N ALA A 211 0.07 -11.06 0.33
CA ALA A 211 0.57 -10.55 -0.94
C ALA A 211 0.51 -9.01 -1.03
N TYR A 212 -0.51 -8.39 -0.44
CA TYR A 212 -0.84 -6.96 -0.61
C TYR A 212 -1.11 -6.25 0.71
N GLY A 213 -0.44 -6.64 1.77
CA GLY A 213 -0.70 -6.10 3.10
C GLY A 213 0.46 -6.22 4.06
N SER A 214 0.15 -5.87 5.30
CA SER A 214 1.15 -5.75 6.37
C SER A 214 1.81 -7.09 6.72
N ALA A 215 1.15 -8.23 6.50
CA ALA A 215 1.74 -9.55 6.81
C ALA A 215 2.91 -9.90 5.89
N GLY A 216 2.83 -9.58 4.59
CA GLY A 216 3.95 -9.78 3.66
C GLY A 216 5.11 -8.84 3.93
N ILE A 217 4.82 -7.60 4.31
CA ILE A 217 5.86 -6.64 4.70
C ILE A 217 6.54 -7.11 5.98
N ARG A 218 5.76 -7.49 7.01
CA ARG A 218 6.28 -8.06 8.26
C ARG A 218 7.20 -9.25 7.99
N TYR A 219 6.78 -10.18 7.13
CA TYR A 219 7.59 -11.33 6.74
C TYR A 219 8.98 -10.92 6.25
N VAL A 220 9.07 -9.93 5.35
CA VAL A 220 10.37 -9.43 4.86
C VAL A 220 11.17 -8.74 5.98
N LEU A 221 10.52 -7.94 6.83
CA LEU A 221 11.18 -7.27 7.94
C LEU A 221 11.70 -8.26 8.99
N GLU A 222 11.04 -9.40 9.20
CA GLU A 222 11.51 -10.47 10.10
C GLU A 222 12.79 -11.13 9.60
N HIS A 223 12.94 -11.32 8.28
CA HIS A 223 14.20 -11.79 7.68
C HIS A 223 15.36 -10.83 7.96
N LEU A 224 15.10 -9.52 7.87
CA LEU A 224 16.10 -8.49 8.20
C LEU A 224 16.36 -8.42 9.70
N GLN A 225 15.33 -8.51 10.53
CA GLN A 225 15.45 -8.47 11.98
C GLN A 225 16.31 -9.62 12.50
N ALA A 226 16.17 -10.81 11.93
CA ALA A 226 16.99 -11.97 12.27
C ALA A 226 18.49 -11.75 12.00
N ALA A 227 18.85 -10.89 11.04
CA ALA A 227 20.25 -10.59 10.71
C ALA A 227 20.78 -9.27 11.29
N ALA A 228 19.92 -8.29 11.55
CA ALA A 228 20.32 -6.97 12.01
C ALA A 228 20.12 -6.72 13.50
N ALA A 229 19.21 -7.46 14.16
CA ALA A 229 18.80 -7.24 15.55
C ALA A 229 18.53 -5.74 15.84
N ASN A 230 17.70 -5.11 15.01
CA ASN A 230 17.46 -3.66 15.04
C ASN A 230 16.21 -3.32 15.86
N ASP A 231 16.34 -2.46 16.87
CA ASP A 231 15.22 -2.11 17.76
C ASP A 231 14.07 -1.39 17.03
N GLY A 232 14.37 -0.63 15.99
CA GLY A 232 13.37 0.03 15.15
C GLY A 232 12.55 -0.96 14.34
N LEU A 233 13.20 -1.95 13.73
CA LEU A 233 12.49 -3.05 13.05
C LEU A 233 11.66 -3.87 14.03
N ALA A 234 12.20 -4.19 15.21
CA ALA A 234 11.46 -4.92 16.25
C ALA A 234 10.17 -4.19 16.67
N TYR A 235 10.22 -2.85 16.76
CA TYR A 235 9.05 -2.02 17.05
C TYR A 235 7.99 -2.14 15.96
N ILE A 236 8.38 -2.00 14.69
CA ILE A 236 7.47 -2.10 13.54
C ILE A 236 6.83 -3.49 13.48
N ILE A 237 7.63 -4.56 13.58
CA ILE A 237 7.15 -5.95 13.53
C ILE A 237 6.10 -6.19 14.63
N LYS A 238 6.38 -5.74 15.86
CA LYS A 238 5.42 -5.83 16.97
C LYS A 238 4.11 -5.09 16.65
N GLY A 239 4.19 -3.92 16.03
CA GLY A 239 3.03 -3.15 15.60
C GLY A 239 2.22 -3.85 14.51
N CYS A 240 2.89 -4.49 13.54
CA CYS A 240 2.22 -5.30 12.52
C CYS A 240 1.48 -6.49 13.13
N THR A 241 2.08 -7.19 14.10
CA THR A 241 1.41 -8.27 14.81
C THR A 241 0.18 -7.77 15.59
N ALA A 242 0.25 -6.58 16.19
CA ALA A 242 -0.89 -5.98 16.86
C ALA A 242 -2.02 -5.68 15.86
N PHE A 243 -1.68 -5.15 14.69
CA PHE A 243 -2.63 -4.89 13.61
C PHE A 243 -3.29 -6.18 13.08
N GLU A 244 -2.51 -7.23 12.80
CA GLU A 244 -3.01 -8.52 12.34
C GLU A 244 -4.01 -9.15 13.32
N ARG A 245 -3.78 -9.01 14.64
CA ARG A 245 -4.71 -9.48 15.67
C ARG A 245 -6.03 -8.71 15.67
N LEU A 246 -6.01 -7.42 15.36
CA LEU A 246 -7.23 -6.62 15.22
C LEU A 246 -8.04 -7.06 13.99
N CYS A 247 -7.36 -7.34 12.87
CA CYS A 247 -8.01 -7.75 11.63
C CYS A 247 -8.63 -9.15 11.72
N HIS A 248 -8.20 -9.99 12.67
CA HIS A 248 -8.74 -11.34 12.82
C HIS A 248 -10.17 -11.32 13.40
N THR A 249 -11.11 -11.87 12.64
CA THR A 249 -12.52 -11.98 13.05
C THR A 249 -12.81 -13.40 13.52
N THR A 250 -13.03 -13.56 14.82
CA THR A 250 -13.23 -14.88 15.47
C THR A 250 -14.43 -15.66 14.93
N GLY A 251 -15.50 -14.98 14.49
CA GLY A 251 -16.71 -15.61 13.95
C GLY A 251 -16.50 -16.35 12.62
N ILE A 252 -15.67 -15.78 11.73
CA ILE A 252 -15.33 -16.37 10.42
C ILE A 252 -13.96 -17.09 10.45
N ARG A 253 -13.23 -17.02 11.58
CA ARG A 253 -11.87 -17.58 11.76
C ARG A 253 -10.92 -17.18 10.63
N ASN A 254 -11.04 -15.92 10.22
CA ASN A 254 -10.37 -15.39 9.05
C ASN A 254 -9.89 -13.96 9.33
N TRP A 255 -8.95 -13.49 8.51
CA TRP A 255 -8.46 -12.13 8.56
C TRP A 255 -9.28 -11.28 7.62
N TRP A 256 -9.65 -10.12 8.12
CA TRP A 256 -10.43 -9.17 7.36
C TRP A 256 -9.62 -8.67 6.16
N HIS A 257 -10.21 -8.75 4.97
CA HIS A 257 -9.63 -8.22 3.75
C HIS A 257 -10.66 -7.49 2.91
N ALA A 258 -10.35 -6.24 2.56
CA ALA A 258 -11.14 -5.44 1.63
C ALA A 258 -10.38 -5.22 0.31
N ARG A 259 -10.16 -6.29 -0.47
CA ARG A 259 -9.53 -6.14 -1.79
C ARG A 259 -10.47 -5.70 -2.89
N ASP A 260 -11.77 -5.90 -2.73
CA ASP A 260 -12.59 -5.97 -3.92
C ASP A 260 -12.93 -4.64 -4.57
N THR A 261 -12.44 -3.52 -4.06
CA THR A 261 -13.11 -2.26 -4.35
C THR A 261 -12.18 -1.12 -4.65
N ALA A 262 -12.43 -0.59 -5.85
CA ALA A 262 -12.00 0.70 -6.35
C ALA A 262 -10.49 0.86 -6.49
N SER A 263 -9.87 0.10 -7.41
CA SER A 263 -8.81 0.77 -8.16
C SER A 263 -9.47 1.96 -8.88
N ALA A 264 -8.80 3.11 -8.99
CA ALA A 264 -9.34 4.29 -9.65
C ALA A 264 -9.85 4.00 -11.09
N LEU A 265 -9.41 2.89 -11.69
CA LEU A 265 -9.80 2.38 -13.00
C LEU A 265 -11.12 1.58 -13.02
N VAL A 266 -11.64 1.12 -11.88
CA VAL A 266 -12.81 0.20 -11.78
C VAL A 266 -14.04 0.86 -11.15
N LEU A 267 -13.98 2.16 -10.87
CA LEU A 267 -15.18 2.92 -10.51
C LEU A 267 -15.97 3.29 -11.75
N ASP A 268 -16.57 2.26 -12.36
CA ASP A 268 -17.60 2.48 -13.36
C ASP A 268 -18.89 2.99 -12.70
N GLY A 269 -19.80 3.55 -13.50
CA GLY A 269 -21.09 4.04 -13.00
C GLY A 269 -21.89 2.96 -12.24
N LYS A 270 -21.67 1.68 -12.53
CA LYS A 270 -22.33 0.56 -11.85
C LYS A 270 -21.87 0.40 -10.40
N MET A 271 -20.60 0.68 -10.09
CA MET A 271 -20.12 0.68 -8.70
C MET A 271 -20.79 1.80 -7.89
N LEU A 272 -20.87 3.01 -8.45
CA LEU A 272 -21.55 4.15 -7.81
C LEU A 272 -23.05 3.85 -7.59
N GLU A 273 -23.72 3.25 -8.56
CA GLU A 273 -25.11 2.80 -8.43
C GLU A 273 -25.29 1.77 -7.31
N ARG A 274 -24.40 0.75 -7.23
CA ARG A 274 -24.45 -0.26 -6.16
C ARG A 274 -24.21 0.36 -4.78
N TYR A 275 -23.25 1.28 -4.67
CA TYR A 275 -23.00 2.01 -3.44
C TYR A 275 -24.21 2.85 -3.03
N ALA A 276 -24.81 3.58 -3.96
CA ALA A 276 -26.01 4.38 -3.70
C ALA A 276 -27.20 3.52 -3.23
N GLN A 277 -27.31 2.27 -3.72
CA GLN A 277 -28.40 1.36 -3.36
C GLN A 277 -28.18 0.65 -2.01
N SER A 278 -26.95 0.24 -1.71
CA SER A 278 -26.66 -0.73 -0.63
C SER A 278 -25.62 -0.26 0.38
N GLY A 279 -25.06 0.95 0.20
CA GLY A 279 -24.03 1.52 1.06
C GLY A 279 -22.81 0.60 1.21
N MET A 280 -22.20 0.61 2.39
CA MET A 280 -21.01 -0.20 2.66
C MET A 280 -21.23 -1.71 2.76
N ASN A 281 -22.48 -2.16 2.81
CA ASN A 281 -22.78 -3.60 2.86
C ASN A 281 -22.38 -4.33 1.56
N THR A 282 -22.07 -3.59 0.49
CA THR A 282 -21.49 -4.16 -0.74
C THR A 282 -20.01 -4.55 -0.58
N PHE A 283 -19.34 -4.08 0.48
CA PHE A 283 -17.90 -4.26 0.73
C PHE A 283 -17.63 -5.21 1.91
N ILE A 284 -18.60 -6.05 2.27
CA ILE A 284 -18.46 -7.01 3.38
C ILE A 284 -17.29 -7.96 3.07
N ALA A 285 -16.48 -8.19 4.11
CA ALA A 285 -15.38 -9.13 4.08
C ALA A 285 -15.83 -10.46 3.47
N LYS A 286 -15.16 -10.86 2.39
CA LYS A 286 -15.35 -12.21 1.86
C LYS A 286 -14.66 -13.18 2.80
N ASP A 287 -15.28 -14.34 2.98
CA ASP A 287 -14.62 -15.49 3.61
C ASP A 287 -13.58 -16.04 2.62
N ASP A 288 -12.47 -15.32 2.50
CA ASP A 288 -11.38 -15.65 1.58
C ASP A 288 -10.26 -16.35 2.36
N HIS A 289 -9.98 -17.58 1.99
CA HIS A 289 -8.95 -18.41 2.61
C HIS A 289 -7.68 -18.52 1.74
N SER A 290 -7.54 -17.66 0.73
CA SER A 290 -6.40 -17.64 -0.17
C SER A 290 -5.06 -17.31 0.50
N TRP A 291 -3.98 -17.62 -0.21
CA TRP A 291 -2.64 -17.15 0.14
C TRP A 291 -2.51 -15.63 -0.01
N ALA A 292 -2.99 -15.08 -1.13
CA ALA A 292 -2.76 -13.68 -1.44
C ALA A 292 -3.48 -12.71 -0.48
N SER A 293 -4.70 -13.10 -0.13
CA SER A 293 -5.76 -12.20 0.30
C SER A 293 -6.43 -12.69 1.60
N GLY A 294 -6.21 -13.95 1.97
CA GLY A 294 -6.92 -14.62 3.05
C GLY A 294 -6.05 -15.13 4.20
N ALA A 295 -6.67 -15.98 5.03
CA ALA A 295 -6.04 -16.58 6.20
C ALA A 295 -4.73 -17.33 5.90
N VAL A 296 -4.62 -18.02 4.76
CA VAL A 296 -3.45 -18.87 4.47
C VAL A 296 -2.18 -18.08 4.45
N GLY A 297 -2.16 -16.95 3.74
CA GLY A 297 -0.95 -16.13 3.65
C GLY A 297 -0.53 -15.58 5.02
N VAL A 298 -1.50 -15.08 5.79
CA VAL A 298 -1.23 -14.56 7.13
C VAL A 298 -0.70 -15.67 8.04
N MET A 299 -1.33 -16.85 8.06
CA MET A 299 -0.87 -17.98 8.86
C MET A 299 0.52 -18.46 8.43
N LEU A 300 0.82 -18.51 7.14
CA LEU A 300 2.14 -18.88 6.61
C LEU A 300 3.23 -17.89 7.04
N SER A 301 2.89 -16.62 7.19
CA SER A 301 3.83 -15.57 7.60
C SER A 301 4.12 -15.53 9.10
N VAL A 302 3.33 -16.21 9.94
CA VAL A 302 3.54 -16.21 11.38
C VAL A 302 4.48 -17.35 11.76
N THR A 303 5.64 -17.01 12.29
CA THR A 303 6.55 -18.00 12.87
C THR A 303 6.12 -18.34 14.31
N GLY A 304 5.70 -19.58 14.56
CA GLY A 304 5.48 -20.15 15.91
C GLY A 304 4.01 -20.35 16.32
N ASP A 305 3.79 -21.02 17.46
CA ASP A 305 2.48 -21.50 17.98
C ASP A 305 1.46 -20.41 18.37
N SER A 306 1.74 -19.15 18.05
CA SER A 306 1.04 -17.99 18.61
C SER A 306 -0.35 -17.72 18.03
N VAL A 307 -0.77 -18.45 16.99
CA VAL A 307 -2.12 -18.32 16.41
C VAL A 307 -2.90 -19.63 16.65
N PRO A 308 -3.84 -19.65 17.61
CA PRO A 308 -4.60 -20.84 17.96
C PRO A 308 -5.74 -21.06 16.97
N LEU A 309 -5.43 -21.26 15.68
CA LEU A 309 -6.45 -21.48 14.67
C LEU A 309 -6.18 -22.77 13.92
N LYS A 310 -7.10 -23.72 14.15
CA LYS A 310 -7.35 -24.84 13.23
C LYS A 310 -8.44 -24.36 12.29
N PRO A 311 -8.10 -23.84 11.09
CA PRO A 311 -9.12 -23.67 10.08
C PRO A 311 -9.81 -25.02 9.84
N GLN A 312 -11.14 -25.01 9.83
CA GLN A 312 -11.91 -26.18 9.45
C GLN A 312 -12.01 -26.17 7.93
N LEU A 313 -11.44 -27.18 7.27
CA LEU A 313 -11.78 -27.42 5.87
C LEU A 313 -13.27 -27.78 5.82
N ASN A 314 -14.05 -26.93 5.15
CA ASN A 314 -15.27 -27.39 4.51
C ASN A 314 -14.92 -27.71 3.05
N ASP A 315 -15.30 -28.89 2.57
CA ASP A 315 -14.97 -29.40 1.22
C ASP A 315 -15.47 -28.52 0.05
N HIS A 316 -16.23 -27.46 0.35
CA HIS A 316 -16.78 -26.50 -0.61
C HIS A 316 -15.99 -25.19 -0.76
N LEU A 317 -14.84 -25.04 -0.10
CA LEU A 317 -14.21 -23.72 0.09
C LEU A 317 -13.42 -23.16 -1.10
N PHE A 318 -12.96 -23.97 -2.05
CA PHE A 318 -12.07 -23.48 -3.10
C PHE A 318 -12.80 -23.34 -4.44
N LYS A 319 -12.92 -22.09 -4.91
CA LYS A 319 -13.43 -21.76 -6.26
C LYS A 319 -12.40 -21.99 -7.36
N ARG A 320 -11.13 -22.10 -6.99
CA ARG A 320 -9.97 -22.18 -7.88
C ARG A 320 -9.01 -23.23 -7.34
N ASP A 321 -8.18 -23.77 -8.22
CA ASP A 321 -7.21 -24.81 -7.86
C ASP A 321 -5.78 -24.26 -7.71
N ASP A 322 -5.52 -23.03 -8.13
CA ASP A 322 -4.19 -22.41 -8.20
C ASP A 322 -3.51 -22.10 -6.84
N LEU A 323 -2.30 -21.57 -6.91
CA LEU A 323 -1.48 -21.24 -5.74
C LEU A 323 -1.90 -19.94 -5.05
N PHE A 324 -2.40 -18.97 -5.82
CA PHE A 324 -2.65 -17.61 -5.36
C PHE A 324 -3.93 -17.51 -4.52
N GLU A 325 -5.03 -18.05 -5.05
CA GLU A 325 -6.38 -18.01 -4.49
C GLU A 325 -7.00 -19.40 -4.28
N GLY A 326 -6.36 -20.45 -4.77
CA GLY A 326 -6.95 -21.78 -4.85
C GLY A 326 -6.50 -22.80 -3.80
N ALA A 327 -6.97 -24.03 -4.04
CA ALA A 327 -6.70 -25.19 -3.19
C ALA A 327 -5.21 -25.54 -3.10
N SER A 328 -4.38 -25.21 -4.10
CA SER A 328 -2.94 -25.51 -4.06
C SER A 328 -2.21 -24.65 -3.05
N GLY A 329 -2.57 -23.36 -2.92
CA GLY A 329 -2.00 -22.48 -1.89
C GLY A 329 -2.33 -22.98 -0.49
N TRP A 330 -3.57 -23.42 -0.28
CA TRP A 330 -3.98 -24.07 0.96
C TRP A 330 -3.26 -25.40 1.20
N GLY A 331 -3.11 -26.20 0.14
CA GLY A 331 -2.36 -27.45 0.14
C GLY A 331 -0.94 -27.24 0.64
N MET A 332 -0.27 -26.18 0.19
CA MET A 332 1.08 -25.82 0.65
C MET A 332 1.10 -25.52 2.15
N TYR A 333 0.11 -24.80 2.69
CA TYR A 333 -0.03 -24.60 4.14
C TYR A 333 -0.20 -25.92 4.90
N CYS A 334 -1.05 -26.82 4.39
CA CYS A 334 -1.26 -28.14 4.98
C CYS A 334 0.01 -29.01 4.94
N LEU A 335 0.79 -28.91 3.86
CA LEU A 335 2.07 -29.60 3.72
C LEU A 335 3.08 -29.15 4.79
N LEU A 336 3.20 -27.85 5.01
CA LEU A 336 4.15 -27.28 5.98
C LEU A 336 3.77 -27.56 7.44
N HIS A 337 2.49 -27.79 7.74
CA HIS A 337 1.98 -27.98 9.10
C HIS A 337 1.46 -29.41 9.37
N GLU A 338 1.83 -30.38 8.53
CA GLU A 338 1.47 -31.81 8.64
C GLU A 338 -0.03 -32.05 8.94
N ARG A 339 -0.90 -31.36 8.20
CA ARG A 339 -2.36 -31.42 8.44
C ARG A 339 -3.02 -32.61 7.74
N ALA A 340 -4.05 -33.18 8.38
CA ALA A 340 -4.78 -34.35 7.89
C ALA A 340 -5.45 -34.15 6.51
N SER A 341 -5.78 -32.90 6.15
CA SER A 341 -6.45 -32.58 4.89
C SER A 341 -5.56 -32.65 3.65
N LEU A 342 -4.23 -32.80 3.82
CA LEU A 342 -3.29 -32.82 2.71
C LEU A 342 -3.62 -33.91 1.67
N SER A 343 -3.97 -35.13 2.11
CA SER A 343 -4.24 -36.26 1.20
C SER A 343 -5.48 -36.06 0.34
N VAL A 344 -6.51 -35.41 0.89
CA VAL A 344 -7.74 -35.11 0.15
C VAL A 344 -7.46 -34.07 -0.93
N ILE A 345 -6.72 -33.02 -0.58
CA ILE A 345 -6.34 -31.94 -1.50
C ILE A 345 -5.47 -32.49 -2.62
N THR A 346 -4.41 -33.24 -2.30
CA THR A 346 -3.50 -33.78 -3.32
C THR A 346 -4.21 -34.73 -4.28
N THR A 347 -5.08 -35.61 -3.79
CA THR A 347 -5.82 -36.55 -4.64
C THR A 347 -6.78 -35.80 -5.57
N THR A 348 -7.56 -34.88 -5.02
CA THR A 348 -8.53 -34.08 -5.80
C THR A 348 -7.85 -33.27 -6.89
N LEU A 349 -6.74 -32.61 -6.55
CA LEU A 349 -5.99 -31.80 -7.50
C LEU A 349 -5.28 -32.65 -8.56
N ALA A 350 -4.74 -33.80 -8.20
CA ALA A 350 -4.16 -34.72 -9.16
C ALA A 350 -5.21 -35.21 -10.17
N ASP A 351 -6.40 -35.62 -9.71
CA ASP A 351 -7.49 -36.08 -10.59
C ASP A 351 -7.93 -34.97 -11.56
N ARG A 352 -8.09 -33.74 -11.08
CA ARG A 352 -8.44 -32.58 -11.92
C ARG A 352 -7.36 -32.23 -12.92
N LEU A 353 -6.09 -32.26 -12.50
CA LEU A 353 -4.97 -31.97 -13.38
C LEU A 353 -4.86 -33.02 -14.49
N ASN A 354 -5.07 -34.30 -14.21
CA ASN A 354 -5.11 -35.37 -15.22
C ASN A 354 -6.24 -35.22 -16.23
N ALA A 355 -7.36 -34.61 -15.84
CA ALA A 355 -8.48 -34.35 -16.74
C ALA A 355 -8.24 -33.15 -17.68
N SER A 356 -7.19 -32.37 -17.46
CA SER A 356 -6.85 -31.18 -18.25
C SER A 356 -5.73 -31.48 -19.27
N SER A 357 -5.69 -30.72 -20.37
CA SER A 357 -4.62 -30.88 -21.36
C SER A 357 -3.35 -30.14 -20.92
N VAL A 358 -2.17 -30.66 -21.27
CA VAL A 358 -0.88 -30.02 -20.94
C VAL A 358 -0.78 -28.59 -21.50
N SER A 359 -1.39 -28.32 -22.66
CA SER A 359 -1.48 -26.96 -23.23
C SER A 359 -2.27 -26.00 -22.35
N ASP A 360 -3.25 -26.48 -21.60
CA ASP A 360 -4.02 -25.64 -20.68
C ASP A 360 -3.19 -25.24 -19.46
N TRP A 361 -2.06 -25.90 -19.19
CA TRP A 361 -1.26 -25.63 -17.99
C TRP A 361 -0.41 -24.38 -18.11
N LEU A 362 -0.12 -23.97 -19.34
CA LEU A 362 0.56 -22.71 -19.60
C LEU A 362 -0.37 -21.51 -19.48
N ASN A 363 -1.68 -21.72 -19.63
CA ASN A 363 -2.66 -20.66 -19.43
C ASN A 363 -2.66 -20.24 -17.95
N ASP A 364 -2.64 -18.93 -17.71
CA ASP A 364 -2.68 -18.29 -16.38
C ASP A 364 -1.45 -18.50 -15.46
N GLY A 365 -0.43 -19.27 -15.88
CA GLY A 365 0.88 -19.28 -15.22
C GLY A 365 1.01 -20.03 -13.89
N LEU A 366 2.07 -19.73 -13.15
CA LEU A 366 2.42 -20.42 -11.90
C LEU A 366 1.42 -20.08 -10.80
N MET A 367 1.09 -18.80 -10.63
CA MET A 367 0.32 -18.35 -9.48
C MET A 367 -1.18 -18.57 -9.67
N HIS A 368 -1.69 -18.44 -10.90
CA HIS A 368 -3.12 -18.48 -11.19
C HIS A 368 -3.61 -19.70 -12.01
N GLY A 369 -2.69 -20.53 -12.53
CA GLY A 369 -3.01 -21.63 -13.43
C GLY A 369 -2.68 -23.03 -12.90
N ASN A 370 -2.84 -24.03 -13.78
CA ASN A 370 -2.58 -25.44 -13.48
C ASN A 370 -1.09 -25.74 -13.27
N MET A 371 -0.19 -24.87 -13.76
CA MET A 371 1.24 -24.98 -13.42
C MET A 371 1.49 -24.84 -11.91
N GLY A 372 0.71 -24.00 -11.23
CA GLY A 372 0.73 -23.89 -9.77
C GLY A 372 0.24 -25.15 -9.06
N VAL A 373 -0.77 -25.81 -9.63
CA VAL A 373 -1.27 -27.10 -9.14
C VAL A 373 -0.18 -28.16 -9.22
N LEU A 374 0.46 -28.28 -10.38
CA LEU A 374 1.58 -29.20 -10.57
C LEU A 374 2.74 -28.88 -9.63
N TYR A 375 3.09 -27.61 -9.47
CA TYR A 375 4.12 -27.15 -8.54
C TYR A 375 3.84 -27.60 -7.10
N PHE A 376 2.61 -27.41 -6.61
CA PHE A 376 2.19 -27.92 -5.31
C PHE A 376 2.30 -29.45 -5.21
N LEU A 377 1.80 -30.18 -6.21
CA LEU A 377 1.84 -31.64 -6.22
C LEU A 377 3.28 -32.18 -6.20
N VAL A 378 4.21 -31.54 -6.91
CA VAL A 378 5.64 -31.88 -6.87
C VAL A 378 6.21 -31.71 -5.46
N HIS A 379 5.89 -30.62 -4.78
CA HIS A 379 6.29 -30.41 -3.38
C HIS A 379 5.69 -31.43 -2.43
N ALA A 380 4.42 -31.80 -2.63
CA ALA A 380 3.75 -32.84 -1.87
C ALA A 380 4.28 -34.27 -2.17
N SER A 381 4.89 -34.48 -3.33
CA SER A 381 5.42 -35.77 -3.79
C SER A 381 6.81 -36.10 -3.20
N GLY A 382 6.87 -36.28 -1.87
CA GLY A 382 7.98 -36.98 -1.19
C GLY A 382 8.98 -36.13 -0.41
N GLY A 383 9.64 -36.75 0.57
CA GLY A 383 10.63 -36.14 1.48
C GLY A 383 10.03 -35.34 2.64
N PRO A 384 10.86 -34.82 3.57
CA PRO A 384 10.43 -33.79 4.51
C PRO A 384 9.91 -32.59 3.74
N ALA A 385 8.87 -31.92 4.25
CA ALA A 385 8.35 -30.70 3.65
C ALA A 385 9.52 -29.72 3.43
N ILE A 386 9.74 -29.31 2.17
CA ILE A 386 10.71 -28.26 1.87
C ILE A 386 10.03 -26.97 2.31
N ALA A 387 10.51 -26.38 3.40
CA ALA A 387 9.96 -25.14 3.93
C ALA A 387 10.00 -24.00 2.89
N GLU A 388 11.00 -24.03 2.02
CA GLU A 388 11.20 -23.05 0.95
C GLU A 388 10.38 -23.36 -0.31
N ASN A 389 9.55 -22.40 -0.68
CA ASN A 389 8.76 -22.41 -1.90
C ASN A 389 8.36 -20.97 -2.24
N ILE A 390 7.79 -20.74 -3.43
CA ILE A 390 7.44 -19.38 -3.88
C ILE A 390 6.35 -18.68 -3.05
N LEU A 391 5.54 -19.40 -2.27
CA LEU A 391 4.57 -18.77 -1.35
C LEU A 391 5.23 -18.28 -0.06
N LEU A 392 6.44 -18.77 0.24
CA LEU A 392 7.29 -18.37 1.36
C LEU A 392 8.76 -18.29 0.90
N PRO A 393 9.08 -17.34 0.00
CA PRO A 393 10.38 -17.27 -0.64
C PRO A 393 11.48 -17.09 0.40
N PHE A 394 12.53 -17.93 0.33
CA PHE A 394 13.66 -17.95 1.26
C PHE A 394 13.37 -18.39 2.71
N ALA A 395 12.24 -19.02 3.00
CA ALA A 395 11.91 -19.45 4.37
C ALA A 395 12.93 -20.39 5.02
N ALA A 396 13.67 -21.17 4.23
CA ALA A 396 14.70 -22.11 4.73
C ALA A 396 16.12 -21.51 4.76
N ALA A 397 16.27 -20.22 4.48
CA ALA A 397 17.60 -19.64 4.31
C ALA A 397 18.36 -19.61 5.65
N ALA A 398 19.63 -20.03 5.62
CA ALA A 398 20.48 -20.10 6.82
C ALA A 398 20.63 -18.72 7.50
N PRO A 399 21.01 -18.63 8.78
CA PRO A 399 21.36 -17.35 9.38
C PRO A 399 22.60 -16.72 8.71
N MET A 400 22.67 -15.38 8.66
CA MET A 400 23.88 -14.68 8.23
C MET A 400 25.03 -14.92 9.21
N GLN A 401 26.25 -15.07 8.68
CA GLN A 401 27.46 -15.17 9.51
C GLN A 401 27.88 -13.80 10.08
N LYS A 402 27.67 -12.71 9.33
CA LYS A 402 27.99 -11.34 9.74
C LYS A 402 26.69 -10.57 9.98
N PRO A 403 26.57 -9.81 11.07
CA PRO A 403 25.37 -9.02 11.32
C PRO A 403 25.22 -7.91 10.27
N LEU A 404 24.00 -7.77 9.75
CA LEU A 404 23.62 -6.66 8.88
C LEU A 404 23.51 -5.40 9.74
N LYS A 405 24.10 -4.28 9.30
CA LYS A 405 23.94 -2.98 9.97
C LYS A 405 23.05 -2.10 9.11
N LEU A 406 21.90 -1.72 9.66
CA LEU A 406 20.99 -0.72 9.11
C LEU A 406 21.36 0.66 9.67
N SER A 407 21.14 1.72 8.89
CA SER A 407 21.54 3.09 9.25
C SER A 407 20.60 3.78 10.24
N PHE A 408 19.43 3.19 10.50
CA PHE A 408 18.41 3.73 11.37
C PHE A 408 18.24 2.94 12.67
N GLY A 409 17.69 3.59 13.69
CA GLY A 409 17.33 2.96 14.97
C GLY A 409 15.92 3.33 15.42
N LEU A 410 15.53 2.89 16.61
CA LEU A 410 14.18 3.09 17.15
C LEU A 410 13.72 4.56 17.10
N LEU A 411 14.55 5.51 17.56
CA LEU A 411 14.16 6.92 17.59
C LEU A 411 13.83 7.48 16.20
N GLN A 412 14.56 7.06 15.16
CA GLN A 412 14.32 7.51 13.80
C GLN A 412 13.02 6.91 13.24
N VAL A 413 12.75 5.64 13.53
CA VAL A 413 11.45 5.01 13.21
C VAL A 413 10.30 5.77 13.87
N ARG A 414 10.42 6.07 15.17
CA ARG A 414 9.40 6.81 15.90
C ARG A 414 9.22 8.22 15.36
N ARG A 415 10.30 8.88 14.92
CA ARG A 415 10.21 10.16 14.21
C ARG A 415 9.34 10.03 12.96
N TRP A 416 9.62 9.06 12.08
CA TRP A 416 8.84 8.87 10.85
C TRP A 416 7.37 8.57 11.12
N LEU A 417 7.06 7.69 12.07
CA LEU A 417 5.67 7.35 12.41
C LEU A 417 4.91 8.58 12.93
N LEU A 418 5.53 9.37 13.81
CA LEU A 418 4.93 10.58 14.34
C LEU A 418 4.83 11.71 13.31
N ASP A 419 5.75 11.79 12.34
CA ASP A 419 5.78 12.82 11.30
C ASP A 419 4.55 12.76 10.38
N HIS A 420 3.90 11.60 10.25
CA HIS A 420 2.64 11.48 9.50
C HIS A 420 1.46 12.16 10.21
N GLU A 421 1.48 12.20 11.55
CA GLU A 421 0.39 12.74 12.36
C GLU A 421 0.65 14.17 12.84
N TYR A 422 1.89 14.46 13.21
CA TYR A 422 2.32 15.70 13.85
C TYR A 422 3.50 16.40 13.15
N PRO A 423 3.52 16.53 11.81
CA PRO A 423 4.68 17.03 11.09
C PRO A 423 5.11 18.42 11.55
N ARG A 424 4.14 19.34 11.80
CA ARG A 424 4.45 20.72 12.19
C ARG A 424 4.91 20.80 13.63
N THR A 425 4.29 20.02 14.53
CA THR A 425 4.72 19.94 15.92
C THR A 425 6.16 19.44 16.02
N LEU A 426 6.50 18.35 15.32
CA LEU A 426 7.84 17.80 15.33
C LEU A 426 8.86 18.77 14.73
N ALA A 427 8.57 19.37 13.56
CA ALA A 427 9.44 20.36 12.95
C ALA A 427 9.66 21.59 13.84
N PHE A 428 8.61 22.05 14.52
CA PHE A 428 8.71 23.15 15.47
C PHE A 428 9.56 22.78 16.70
N MET A 429 9.35 21.59 17.28
CA MET A 429 10.13 21.08 18.41
C MET A 429 11.61 20.92 18.08
N ASP A 430 11.93 20.33 16.92
CA ASP A 430 13.30 20.16 16.43
C ASP A 430 14.01 21.52 16.32
N HIS A 431 13.28 22.58 15.98
CA HIS A 431 13.80 23.95 15.91
C HIS A 431 13.98 24.62 17.27
N ILE A 432 12.97 24.59 18.15
CA ILE A 432 12.98 25.38 19.39
C ILE A 432 13.61 24.67 20.58
N ALA A 433 13.59 23.33 20.60
CA ALA A 433 14.07 22.53 21.72
C ALA A 433 14.53 21.12 21.26
N PRO A 434 15.69 21.03 20.58
CA PRO A 434 16.22 19.75 20.08
C PRO A 434 16.37 18.67 21.17
N SER A 435 16.69 19.06 22.41
CA SER A 435 16.80 18.12 23.54
C SER A 435 15.45 17.50 23.92
N LEU A 436 14.39 18.32 23.96
CA LEU A 436 13.03 17.85 24.22
C LEU A 436 12.49 17.03 23.05
N PHE A 437 12.89 17.35 21.82
CA PHE A 437 12.58 16.54 20.65
C PHE A 437 13.13 15.12 20.77
N ALA A 438 14.38 14.95 21.21
CA ALA A 438 14.94 13.61 21.43
C ALA A 438 14.17 12.81 22.52
N GLU A 439 13.79 13.46 23.61
CA GLU A 439 12.99 12.84 24.68
C GLU A 439 11.59 12.46 24.19
N CYS A 440 10.96 13.33 23.41
CA CYS A 440 9.67 13.13 22.77
C CYS A 440 9.62 11.83 21.95
N LEU A 441 10.69 11.52 21.22
CA LEU A 441 10.79 10.29 20.44
C LEU A 441 10.91 9.03 21.31
N SER A 442 11.12 9.16 22.62
CA SER A 442 11.26 8.03 23.57
C SER A 442 10.00 7.75 24.39
N VAL A 443 9.04 8.68 24.47
CA VAL A 443 7.85 8.54 25.32
C VAL A 443 6.74 7.76 24.63
N ALA A 444 5.98 6.94 25.37
CA ALA A 444 4.87 6.17 24.78
C ALA A 444 3.65 7.05 24.43
N ASP A 445 3.45 8.14 25.17
CA ASP A 445 2.30 9.04 25.03
C ASP A 445 2.78 10.46 24.72
N LEU A 446 2.73 10.80 23.42
CA LEU A 446 3.14 12.11 22.91
C LEU A 446 2.30 13.25 23.50
N GLN A 447 0.99 13.05 23.65
CA GLN A 447 0.09 14.07 24.15
C GLN A 447 0.42 14.42 25.60
N LEU A 448 0.57 13.40 26.44
CA LEU A 448 0.94 13.59 27.85
C LEU A 448 2.31 14.26 27.97
N PHE A 449 3.27 13.87 27.13
CA PHE A 449 4.60 14.48 27.09
C PHE A 449 4.53 15.97 26.76
N ILE A 450 3.84 16.36 25.69
CA ILE A 450 3.73 17.76 25.27
C ILE A 450 3.04 18.62 26.34
N ILE A 451 1.95 18.11 26.94
CA ILE A 451 1.23 18.83 28.01
C ILE A 451 2.13 19.05 29.23
N ASN A 452 2.84 18.01 29.68
CA ASN A 452 3.71 18.11 30.85
C ASN A 452 4.91 19.02 30.58
N THR A 453 5.49 18.92 29.39
CA THR A 453 6.61 19.76 28.94
C THR A 453 6.23 21.24 28.93
N ALA A 454 5.06 21.57 28.38
CA ALA A 454 4.58 22.94 28.34
C ALA A 454 4.25 23.50 29.74
N ARG A 455 3.76 22.65 30.66
CA ARG A 455 3.50 23.06 32.06
C ARG A 455 4.79 23.31 32.84
N ALA A 456 5.85 22.57 32.57
CA ALA A 456 7.13 22.67 33.28
C ALA A 456 8.03 23.81 32.78
N ALA A 457 7.69 24.43 31.64
CA ALA A 457 8.52 25.43 31.00
C ALA A 457 8.58 26.76 31.77
N LEU A 458 9.80 27.25 32.01
CA LEU A 458 10.05 28.55 32.65
C LEU A 458 9.79 29.75 31.71
N GLN A 459 9.90 29.56 30.40
CA GLN A 459 9.57 30.57 29.38
C GLN A 459 8.29 30.16 28.65
N PRO A 460 7.15 30.84 28.83
CA PRO A 460 5.87 30.36 28.32
C PRO A 460 5.73 30.51 26.79
N ALA A 461 6.32 31.53 26.18
CA ALA A 461 6.04 31.91 24.79
C ALA A 461 6.32 30.82 23.73
N PRO A 462 7.50 30.16 23.68
CA PRO A 462 7.74 29.10 22.69
C PRO A 462 6.88 27.85 22.97
N TYR A 463 6.57 27.56 24.23
CA TYR A 463 5.75 26.40 24.60
C TYR A 463 4.25 26.64 24.36
N GLU A 464 3.77 27.87 24.44
CA GLU A 464 2.41 28.21 24.00
C GLU A 464 2.22 27.97 22.50
N ARG A 465 3.23 28.30 21.68
CA ARG A 465 3.20 28.01 20.24
C ARG A 465 3.25 26.51 19.97
N LEU A 466 4.07 25.78 20.73
CA LEU A 466 4.12 24.32 20.65
C LEU A 466 2.76 23.69 20.97
N LEU A 467 2.10 24.15 22.04
CA LEU A 467 0.75 23.70 22.38
C LEU A 467 -0.28 24.07 21.31
N ASP A 468 -0.16 25.24 20.69
CA ASP A 468 -1.09 25.69 19.65
C ASP A 468 -0.99 24.84 18.37
N VAL A 469 0.24 24.57 17.88
CA VAL A 469 0.44 23.70 16.71
C VAL A 469 0.05 22.25 17.00
N PHE A 470 0.40 21.74 18.19
CA PHE A 470 0.00 20.40 18.60
C PHE A 470 -1.53 20.29 18.72
N SER A 471 -2.19 21.30 19.28
CA SER A 471 -3.65 21.33 19.38
C SER A 471 -4.32 21.37 18.02
N LEU A 472 -3.76 22.07 17.03
CA LEU A 472 -4.25 22.07 15.66
C LEU A 472 -4.19 20.66 15.05
N GLU A 473 -3.04 20.00 15.14
CA GLU A 473 -2.83 18.66 14.58
C GLU A 473 -3.70 17.61 15.30
N GLU A 474 -3.79 17.68 16.63
CA GLU A 474 -4.66 16.81 17.42
C GLU A 474 -6.14 17.03 17.06
N GLN A 475 -6.60 18.27 16.89
CA GLN A 475 -7.97 18.55 16.45
C GLN A 475 -8.26 17.99 15.05
N LYS A 476 -7.28 18.03 14.13
CA LYS A 476 -7.40 17.38 12.81
C LYS A 476 -7.52 15.86 12.94
N ILE A 477 -6.69 15.24 13.76
CA ILE A 477 -6.73 13.80 14.01
C ILE A 477 -8.06 13.41 14.64
N GLN A 478 -8.56 14.18 15.60
CA GLN A 478 -9.87 13.98 16.20
C GLN A 478 -11.01 14.15 15.18
N TRP A 479 -10.90 15.12 14.27
CA TRP A 479 -11.86 15.30 13.18
C TRP A 479 -11.87 14.07 12.26
N ARG A 480 -10.69 13.60 11.85
CA ARG A 480 -10.51 12.35 11.11
C ARG A 480 -11.11 11.14 11.84
N ARG A 481 -10.93 11.04 13.16
CA ARG A 481 -11.48 9.95 13.99
C ARG A 481 -12.99 10.05 14.21
N LYS A 482 -13.56 11.25 14.20
CA LYS A 482 -15.02 11.46 14.24
C LYS A 482 -15.68 11.02 12.95
N GLU A 483 -14.94 11.09 11.84
CA GLU A 483 -15.40 10.52 10.59
C GLU A 483 -15.46 9.00 10.72
N LYS A 484 -16.69 8.47 10.71
CA LYS A 484 -16.93 7.02 10.77
C LYS A 484 -16.87 6.38 9.39
N ARG A 485 -16.92 7.20 8.34
CA ARG A 485 -16.81 6.77 6.96
C ARG A 485 -15.35 6.40 6.65
N SER A 486 -15.21 5.28 5.97
CA SER A 486 -13.96 4.82 5.41
C SER A 486 -13.46 5.72 4.26
N SER A 487 -12.17 5.62 3.92
CA SER A 487 -11.59 6.39 2.80
C SER A 487 -12.32 6.16 1.47
N LEU A 488 -12.81 4.93 1.27
CA LEU A 488 -13.64 4.59 0.12
C LEU A 488 -15.01 5.25 0.14
N GLU A 489 -15.72 5.22 1.27
CA GLU A 489 -17.01 5.92 1.39
C GLU A 489 -16.86 7.41 1.13
N LEU A 490 -15.80 8.03 1.65
CA LEU A 490 -15.56 9.45 1.45
C LEU A 490 -15.30 9.78 -0.02
N SER A 491 -14.53 8.93 -0.70
CA SER A 491 -14.25 9.08 -2.13
C SER A 491 -15.51 8.91 -2.98
N LEU A 492 -16.29 7.86 -2.72
CA LEU A 492 -17.57 7.60 -3.41
C LEU A 492 -18.60 8.71 -3.16
N ASN A 493 -18.75 9.15 -1.91
CA ASN A 493 -19.64 10.25 -1.57
C ASN A 493 -19.21 11.54 -2.26
N ARG A 494 -17.90 11.83 -2.28
CA ARG A 494 -17.36 13.01 -2.95
C ARG A 494 -17.64 12.97 -4.44
N TRP A 495 -17.44 11.83 -5.11
CA TRP A 495 -17.68 11.73 -6.55
C TRP A 495 -19.15 11.85 -6.90
N SER A 496 -20.02 11.14 -6.18
CA SER A 496 -21.48 11.30 -6.31
C SER A 496 -21.91 12.75 -6.09
N TYR A 497 -21.32 13.42 -5.10
CA TYR A 497 -21.55 14.82 -4.84
C TYR A 497 -21.01 15.75 -5.95
N GLN A 498 -19.83 15.48 -6.50
CA GLN A 498 -19.24 16.27 -7.58
C GLN A 498 -20.03 16.13 -8.88
N GLU A 499 -20.53 14.94 -9.19
CA GLU A 499 -21.37 14.68 -10.36
C GLU A 499 -22.70 15.43 -10.26
N SER A 500 -23.38 15.30 -9.12
CA SER A 500 -24.64 16.03 -8.86
C SER A 500 -24.44 17.55 -8.83
N SER A 501 -23.37 18.02 -8.19
CA SER A 501 -23.05 19.45 -8.13
C SER A 501 -22.65 20.01 -9.49
N ALA A 502 -21.93 19.27 -10.33
CA ALA A 502 -21.56 19.74 -11.67
C ALA A 502 -22.80 20.07 -12.52
N LEU A 503 -23.85 19.26 -12.43
CA LEU A 503 -25.13 19.53 -13.09
C LEU A 503 -25.79 20.81 -12.56
N GLN A 504 -25.80 21.00 -11.25
CA GLN A 504 -26.35 22.20 -10.61
C GLN A 504 -25.54 23.47 -10.93
N LEU A 505 -24.21 23.37 -10.98
CA LEU A 505 -23.32 24.50 -11.20
C LEU A 505 -23.30 25.00 -12.65
N ASN A 506 -23.78 24.19 -13.59
CA ASN A 506 -24.02 24.58 -14.98
C ASN A 506 -25.30 25.41 -15.17
N MET A 507 -26.09 25.60 -14.11
CA MET A 507 -27.27 26.46 -14.16
C MET A 507 -26.89 27.95 -14.19
N PRO A 508 -27.73 28.83 -14.77
CA PRO A 508 -27.50 30.28 -14.81
C PRO A 508 -27.33 30.92 -13.43
N ASP A 509 -26.66 32.07 -13.37
CA ASP A 509 -26.45 32.86 -12.13
C ASP A 509 -27.76 33.12 -11.37
N GLU A 510 -28.85 33.43 -12.09
CA GLU A 510 -30.16 33.73 -11.52
C GLU A 510 -30.77 32.52 -10.82
N TRP A 511 -30.42 31.30 -11.26
CA TRP A 511 -30.84 30.09 -10.58
C TRP A 511 -30.09 29.94 -9.26
N LEU A 512 -28.77 30.08 -9.26
CA LEU A 512 -27.92 29.96 -8.07
C LEU A 512 -28.30 31.00 -7.02
N GLN A 513 -28.58 32.24 -7.44
CA GLN A 513 -29.03 33.34 -6.56
C GLN A 513 -30.31 33.00 -5.76
N LYS A 514 -31.19 32.17 -6.31
CA LYS A 514 -32.44 31.73 -5.66
C LYS A 514 -32.23 30.54 -4.73
N GLN A 515 -31.13 29.81 -4.86
CA GLN A 515 -30.86 28.64 -4.04
C GLN A 515 -30.45 29.04 -2.63
N GLN A 516 -30.76 28.15 -1.68
CA GLN A 516 -30.20 28.20 -0.34
C GLN A 516 -28.88 27.44 -0.30
N VAL A 517 -27.87 28.05 0.30
CA VAL A 517 -26.56 27.44 0.49
C VAL A 517 -26.25 27.36 1.99
N VAL A 518 -25.58 26.29 2.40
CA VAL A 518 -25.09 26.08 3.76
C VAL A 518 -23.68 25.48 3.74
N VAL A 519 -22.88 25.71 4.78
CA VAL A 519 -21.63 24.97 5.03
C VAL A 519 -21.96 23.48 5.22
N SER A 520 -21.21 22.61 4.54
CA SER A 520 -21.35 21.16 4.65
C SER A 520 -21.01 20.68 6.07
N ASP A 521 -21.76 19.72 6.59
CA ASP A 521 -21.45 19.07 7.88
C ASP A 521 -20.12 18.28 7.85
N SER A 522 -19.58 18.00 6.66
CA SER A 522 -18.25 17.40 6.48
C SER A 522 -17.09 18.37 6.73
N VAL A 523 -17.38 19.66 6.87
CA VAL A 523 -16.40 20.72 7.06
C VAL A 523 -16.28 21.10 8.53
N GLY A 524 -15.06 20.98 9.06
CA GLY A 524 -14.70 21.49 10.37
C GLY A 524 -14.14 22.91 10.28
N LEU A 525 -14.28 23.66 11.37
CA LEU A 525 -13.60 24.93 11.59
C LEU A 525 -12.64 24.76 12.77
N LEU A 526 -11.35 24.85 12.50
CA LEU A 526 -10.30 24.82 13.54
C LEU A 526 -9.82 26.25 13.81
N ARG A 527 -9.45 26.51 15.07
CA ARG A 527 -8.95 27.81 15.50
C ARG A 527 -7.60 27.65 16.18
N THR A 528 -6.71 28.58 15.92
CA THR A 528 -5.34 28.62 16.43
C THR A 528 -4.97 30.04 16.78
N LYS A 529 -3.94 30.23 17.58
CA LYS A 529 -3.43 31.56 17.94
C LYS A 529 -2.48 32.12 16.87
N TRP A 530 -1.75 31.24 16.18
CA TRP A 530 -0.76 31.60 15.15
C TRP A 530 -1.08 30.98 13.78
N ASP A 531 -0.58 31.60 12.72
CA ASP A 531 -0.73 31.04 11.38
C ASP A 531 0.22 29.86 11.22
N TRP A 532 -0.30 28.66 11.03
CA TRP A 532 0.45 27.44 10.73
C TRP A 532 0.37 27.04 9.25
N SER A 533 -0.21 27.88 8.38
CA SER A 533 -0.38 27.59 6.95
C SER A 533 0.95 27.44 6.21
N PHE A 534 2.01 28.06 6.73
CA PHE A 534 3.34 28.01 6.15
C PHE A 534 4.09 26.71 6.44
N ALA A 535 3.68 25.95 7.46
CA ALA A 535 4.46 24.82 7.97
C ALA A 535 4.30 23.53 7.12
N ASN A 536 3.61 23.61 5.98
CA ASN A 536 3.52 22.49 5.04
C ASN A 536 4.82 22.32 4.22
N ASP A 537 5.67 23.35 4.13
CA ASP A 537 7.01 23.27 3.57
C ASP A 537 8.02 22.88 4.67
N LEU A 538 8.07 21.59 4.99
CA LEU A 538 8.80 21.02 6.15
C LEU A 538 10.34 21.00 6.00
N ASN A 539 10.90 21.58 4.93
CA ASN A 539 12.36 21.65 4.71
C ASN A 539 13.02 22.79 5.51
N GLY A 540 12.72 22.84 6.81
CA GLY A 540 13.24 23.82 7.77
C GLY A 540 12.40 25.10 7.88
N ILE A 541 12.41 25.70 9.07
CA ILE A 541 11.73 26.98 9.31
C ILE A 541 12.53 28.11 8.64
N SER A 542 12.10 28.53 7.46
CA SER A 542 12.62 29.67 6.71
C SER A 542 12.49 30.99 7.48
N ALA A 543 13.28 31.99 7.07
CA ALA A 543 13.29 33.30 7.72
C ALA A 543 11.92 34.00 7.73
N SER A 544 11.09 33.81 6.69
CA SER A 544 9.72 34.33 6.66
C SER A 544 8.82 33.65 7.68
N GLN A 545 9.01 32.34 7.92
CA GLN A 545 8.28 31.58 8.93
C GLN A 545 8.71 31.98 10.34
N GLN A 546 9.99 32.27 10.56
CA GLN A 546 10.47 32.84 11.83
C GLN A 546 9.82 34.19 12.14
N ASN A 547 9.66 35.05 11.13
CA ASN A 547 8.97 36.33 11.28
C ASN A 547 7.49 36.15 11.63
N ASN A 548 6.81 35.16 11.04
CA ASN A 548 5.43 34.84 11.40
C ASN A 548 5.33 34.31 12.83
N LEU A 549 6.27 33.46 13.26
CA LEU A 549 6.33 32.99 14.64
C LEU A 549 6.59 34.13 15.61
N ALA A 550 7.32 35.19 15.22
CA ALA A 550 7.54 36.36 16.05
C ALA A 550 6.29 37.25 16.23
N GLN A 551 5.25 37.08 15.41
CA GLN A 551 4.03 37.88 15.52
C GLN A 551 3.24 37.55 16.81
N PRO A 552 2.53 38.54 17.37
CA PRO A 552 1.62 38.31 18.48
C PRO A 552 0.48 37.38 18.05
N ALA A 553 -0.11 36.66 19.01
CA ALA A 553 -1.29 35.84 18.75
C ALA A 553 -2.42 36.70 18.19
N SER A 554 -2.92 36.36 17.00
CA SER A 554 -3.96 37.14 16.31
C SER A 554 -5.20 36.33 15.96
N GLY A 555 -5.22 35.03 16.25
CA GLY A 555 -6.36 34.16 15.99
C GLY A 555 -6.49 33.84 14.51
N PHE A 556 -6.19 32.59 14.14
CA PHE A 556 -6.31 32.09 12.78
C PHE A 556 -7.31 30.95 12.72
N GLU A 557 -8.07 30.90 11.64
CA GLU A 557 -9.09 29.89 11.42
C GLU A 557 -8.75 29.06 10.18
N TYR A 558 -9.01 27.76 10.27
CA TYR A 558 -8.82 26.81 9.18
C TYR A 558 -10.12 26.08 8.90
N ILE A 559 -10.52 26.07 7.64
CA ILE A 559 -11.48 25.08 7.14
C ILE A 559 -10.73 23.77 7.03
N VAL A 560 -11.28 22.71 7.63
CA VAL A 560 -10.77 21.36 7.46
C VAL A 560 -11.81 20.46 6.86
N GLN A 561 -11.40 19.68 5.85
CA GLN A 561 -12.24 18.70 5.20
C GLN A 561 -11.46 17.40 5.10
N TYR A 562 -12.04 16.31 5.59
CA TYR A 562 -11.41 15.00 5.46
C TYR A 562 -11.77 14.39 4.11
N LEU A 563 -10.75 14.09 3.30
CA LEU A 563 -10.89 13.63 1.92
C LEU A 563 -10.57 12.14 1.76
N GLY A 564 -10.56 11.36 2.86
CA GLY A 564 -10.16 9.96 2.85
C GLY A 564 -8.66 9.79 2.66
N GLU A 565 -8.26 9.10 1.59
CA GLU A 565 -6.85 8.80 1.27
C GLU A 565 -5.97 10.05 1.03
N TRP A 566 -6.59 11.16 0.64
CA TRP A 566 -5.91 12.45 0.42
C TRP A 566 -5.63 13.20 1.74
N GLY A 567 -5.96 12.58 2.88
CA GLY A 567 -5.79 13.14 4.20
C GLY A 567 -6.81 14.23 4.52
N VAL A 568 -6.39 15.16 5.38
CA VAL A 568 -7.19 16.32 5.76
C VAL A 568 -6.77 17.49 4.87
N GLN A 569 -7.69 17.95 4.03
CA GLN A 569 -7.49 19.22 3.33
C GLN A 569 -7.71 20.36 4.31
N GLU A 570 -6.69 21.20 4.43
CA GLU A 570 -6.73 22.43 5.22
C GLU A 570 -6.75 23.64 4.29
N MET A 571 -7.64 24.57 4.57
CA MET A 571 -7.69 25.86 3.89
C MET A 571 -7.69 26.98 4.93
N PRO A 572 -6.65 27.83 4.97
CA PRO A 572 -6.67 28.98 5.87
C PRO A 572 -7.81 29.91 5.47
N LEU A 573 -8.65 30.25 6.45
CA LEU A 573 -9.78 31.14 6.27
C LEU A 573 -9.29 32.58 6.37
N LYS A 574 -8.82 33.10 5.23
CA LYS A 574 -8.40 34.51 5.11
C LYS A 574 -9.62 35.43 5.21
N GLU A 575 -9.38 36.69 5.59
CA GLU A 575 -10.43 37.71 5.81
C GLU A 575 -11.45 37.81 4.67
N ASP A 576 -11.01 37.62 3.43
CA ASP A 576 -11.85 37.69 2.23
C ASP A 576 -12.78 36.48 2.04
N THR A 577 -12.43 35.34 2.63
CA THR A 577 -13.20 34.08 2.55
C THR A 577 -14.00 33.80 3.82
N SER A 578 -13.60 34.36 4.96
CA SER A 578 -14.28 34.18 6.25
C SER A 578 -15.72 34.67 6.21
N LEU A 579 -15.96 35.83 5.59
CA LEU A 579 -17.29 36.42 5.46
C LEU A 579 -18.27 35.45 4.79
N LEU A 580 -17.88 34.82 3.67
CA LEU A 580 -18.72 33.85 2.97
C LEU A 580 -19.00 32.63 3.84
N PHE A 581 -17.96 32.08 4.46
CA PHE A 581 -18.12 30.94 5.35
C PHE A 581 -19.12 31.22 6.48
N TYR A 582 -19.00 32.38 7.12
CA TYR A 582 -19.88 32.78 8.22
C TYR A 582 -21.32 33.05 7.79
N LEU A 583 -21.52 33.69 6.63
CA LEU A 583 -22.85 33.96 6.08
C LEU A 583 -23.65 32.69 5.80
N PHE A 584 -22.96 31.62 5.38
CA PHE A 584 -23.57 30.34 5.04
C PHE A 584 -23.43 29.29 6.16
N ARG A 585 -23.07 29.64 7.40
CA ARG A 585 -23.13 28.69 8.53
C ARG A 585 -24.55 28.19 8.83
N ARG A 586 -25.55 28.91 8.34
CA ARG A 586 -26.96 28.49 8.34
C ARG A 586 -27.47 28.58 6.91
N PRO A 587 -28.46 27.76 6.52
CA PRO A 587 -29.06 27.85 5.20
C PRO A 587 -29.49 29.28 4.88
N LYS A 588 -28.94 29.84 3.82
CA LYS A 588 -29.20 31.23 3.40
C LYS A 588 -29.34 31.33 1.89
N PRO A 589 -30.39 32.01 1.37
CA PRO A 589 -30.50 32.33 -0.04
C PRO A 589 -29.31 33.16 -0.54
N VAL A 590 -28.72 32.77 -1.67
CA VAL A 590 -27.52 33.42 -2.20
C VAL A 590 -27.74 34.92 -2.48
N HIS A 591 -28.90 35.32 -3.01
CA HIS A 591 -29.20 36.75 -3.25
C HIS A 591 -29.24 37.60 -1.96
N LEU A 592 -29.69 37.03 -0.85
CA LEU A 592 -29.67 37.73 0.45
C LEU A 592 -28.23 37.89 0.94
N ALA A 593 -27.42 36.84 0.82
CA ALA A 593 -25.99 36.90 1.15
C ALA A 593 -25.27 37.97 0.30
N LEU A 594 -25.54 38.03 -1.01
CA LEU A 594 -25.00 39.07 -1.91
C LEU A 594 -25.38 40.49 -1.43
N THR A 595 -26.62 40.67 -1.01
CA THR A 595 -27.12 41.95 -0.49
C THR A 595 -26.40 42.34 0.81
N GLU A 596 -26.23 41.40 1.74
CA GLU A 596 -25.50 41.61 2.99
C GLU A 596 -24.01 41.93 2.74
N ILE A 597 -23.36 41.22 1.82
CA ILE A 597 -21.95 41.46 1.45
C ILE A 597 -21.80 42.85 0.85
N LYS A 598 -22.69 43.26 -0.08
CA LYS A 598 -22.68 44.61 -0.64
C LYS A 598 -22.84 45.68 0.43
N GLY A 599 -23.82 45.49 1.33
CA GLY A 599 -24.05 46.41 2.44
C GLY A 599 -22.83 46.52 3.36
N TYR A 600 -22.19 45.39 3.69
CA TYR A 600 -20.97 45.35 4.48
C TYR A 600 -19.82 46.10 3.80
N ILE A 601 -19.57 45.84 2.51
CA ILE A 601 -18.50 46.45 1.72
C ILE A 601 -18.72 47.97 1.57
N GLN A 602 -19.95 48.40 1.31
CA GLN A 602 -20.30 49.82 1.20
C GLN A 602 -20.17 50.58 2.52
N ALA A 603 -20.29 49.87 3.66
CA ALA A 603 -20.09 50.45 4.98
C ALA A 603 -18.62 50.53 5.42
N GLN A 604 -17.69 49.90 4.70
CA GLN A 604 -16.26 49.93 5.07
C GLN A 604 -15.61 51.29 4.75
N PRO A 605 -14.63 51.73 5.58
CA PRO A 605 -13.80 52.89 5.25
C PRO A 605 -13.07 52.71 3.91
N ALA A 606 -12.87 53.80 3.16
CA ALA A 606 -12.24 53.76 1.83
C ALA A 606 -10.85 53.08 1.81
N ALA A 607 -10.07 53.21 2.88
CA ALA A 607 -8.77 52.55 3.01
C ALA A 607 -8.89 51.01 3.13
N VAL A 608 -9.86 50.53 3.92
CA VAL A 608 -10.15 49.09 4.06
C VAL A 608 -10.69 48.53 2.74
N LEU A 609 -11.58 49.29 2.09
CA LEU A 609 -12.14 48.93 0.80
C LEU A 609 -11.05 48.80 -0.27
N GLN A 610 -10.07 49.71 -0.31
CA GLN A 610 -8.93 49.62 -1.22
C GLN A 610 -8.03 48.40 -0.94
N ALA A 611 -7.80 48.06 0.33
CA ALA A 611 -7.03 46.87 0.68
C ALA A 611 -7.75 45.58 0.24
N LEU A 612 -9.07 45.50 0.48
CA LEU A 612 -9.92 44.37 0.09
C LEU A 612 -10.06 44.25 -1.45
N LEU A 613 -10.15 45.38 -2.14
CA LEU A 613 -10.12 45.47 -3.61
C LEU A 613 -8.85 44.88 -4.21
N PHE A 614 -7.71 45.30 -3.65
CA PHE A 614 -6.40 44.87 -4.10
C PHE A 614 -6.21 43.36 -3.88
N SER A 615 -6.63 42.84 -2.72
CA SER A 615 -6.50 41.41 -2.41
C SER A 615 -7.42 40.52 -3.28
N LEU A 616 -8.65 40.96 -3.55
CA LEU A 616 -9.63 40.14 -4.28
C LEU A 616 -9.49 40.18 -5.81
N THR A 617 -9.10 41.32 -6.38
CA THR A 617 -9.18 41.51 -7.84
C THR A 617 -7.94 42.12 -8.49
N GLY A 618 -7.00 42.64 -7.70
CA GLY A 618 -5.90 43.47 -8.20
C GLY A 618 -6.34 44.82 -8.80
N SER A 619 -7.65 45.14 -8.79
CA SER A 619 -8.19 46.41 -9.28
C SER A 619 -8.10 47.50 -8.21
N ARG A 620 -7.85 48.74 -8.63
CA ARG A 620 -7.93 49.94 -7.77
C ARG A 620 -9.25 50.71 -7.92
N ASN A 621 -10.10 50.33 -8.88
CA ASN A 621 -11.36 51.04 -9.16
C ASN A 621 -12.54 50.37 -8.43
N VAL A 622 -13.08 51.08 -7.43
CA VAL A 622 -14.21 50.65 -6.60
C VAL A 622 -15.47 50.40 -7.42
N GLU A 623 -15.82 51.28 -8.36
CA GLU A 623 -17.03 51.17 -9.17
C GLU A 623 -16.97 49.93 -10.07
N ASN A 624 -15.81 49.70 -10.70
CA ASN A 624 -15.57 48.51 -11.50
C ASN A 624 -15.72 47.23 -10.66
N PHE A 625 -15.15 47.21 -9.45
CA PHE A 625 -15.28 46.08 -8.54
C PHE A 625 -16.73 45.84 -8.10
N MET A 626 -17.45 46.88 -7.70
CA MET A 626 -18.85 46.76 -7.29
C MET A 626 -19.72 46.21 -8.43
N SER A 627 -19.45 46.59 -9.68
CA SER A 627 -20.15 46.02 -10.86
C SER A 627 -19.86 44.54 -11.11
N ARG A 628 -18.73 44.02 -10.60
CA ARG A 628 -18.28 42.63 -10.78
C ARG A 628 -18.44 41.76 -9.53
N LEU A 629 -18.76 42.37 -8.38
CA LEU A 629 -18.78 41.73 -7.07
C LEU A 629 -19.68 40.50 -7.06
N ASP A 630 -20.91 40.61 -7.60
CA ASP A 630 -21.84 39.48 -7.65
C ASP A 630 -21.24 38.28 -8.36
N ARG A 631 -20.66 38.49 -9.54
CA ARG A 631 -20.01 37.43 -10.31
C ARG A 631 -18.83 36.81 -9.55
N ILE A 632 -17.99 37.64 -8.90
CA ILE A 632 -16.85 37.14 -8.12
C ILE A 632 -17.32 36.26 -6.95
N ILE A 633 -18.37 36.69 -6.24
CA ILE A 633 -18.94 35.93 -5.12
C ILE A 633 -19.63 34.67 -5.61
N LEU A 634 -20.41 34.72 -6.69
CA LEU A 634 -21.05 33.56 -7.29
C LEU A 634 -20.00 32.53 -7.75
N GLU A 635 -18.95 32.94 -8.44
CA GLU A 635 -17.85 32.05 -8.84
C GLU A 635 -17.18 31.41 -7.62
N ARG A 636 -17.01 32.16 -6.52
CA ARG A 636 -16.47 31.60 -5.27
C ARG A 636 -17.41 30.60 -4.62
N ILE A 637 -18.71 30.89 -4.58
CA ILE A 637 -19.74 29.96 -4.10
C ILE A 637 -19.72 28.69 -4.95
N ARG A 638 -19.66 28.79 -6.29
CA ARG A 638 -19.54 27.64 -7.19
C ARG A 638 -18.32 26.79 -6.89
N GLN A 639 -17.15 27.42 -6.71
CA GLN A 639 -15.92 26.71 -6.35
C GLN A 639 -16.06 25.95 -5.01
N TRP A 640 -16.73 26.55 -4.03
CA TRP A 640 -16.91 25.95 -2.71
C TRP A 640 -17.97 24.86 -2.70
N VAL A 641 -19.05 25.02 -3.49
CA VAL A 641 -20.00 23.94 -3.78
C VAL A 641 -19.27 22.81 -4.49
N TYR A 642 -18.52 23.05 -5.56
CA TYR A 642 -17.78 21.99 -6.26
C TYR A 642 -16.79 21.21 -5.36
N ARG A 643 -16.19 21.89 -4.37
CA ARG A 643 -15.29 21.28 -3.38
C ARG A 643 -16.03 20.58 -2.23
N GLY A 644 -17.35 20.68 -2.15
CA GLY A 644 -18.16 20.15 -1.04
C GLY A 644 -18.00 20.93 0.26
N ILE A 645 -17.48 22.15 0.21
CA ILE A 645 -17.41 23.05 1.36
C ILE A 645 -18.80 23.62 1.65
N PHE A 646 -19.52 23.96 0.59
CA PHE A 646 -20.91 24.40 0.63
C PHE A 646 -21.81 23.34 0.04
N VAL A 647 -23.07 23.26 0.48
CA VAL A 647 -24.11 22.39 -0.08
C VAL A 647 -25.30 23.26 -0.47
N ILE A 648 -25.89 22.96 -1.62
CA ILE A 648 -27.15 23.56 -2.07
C ILE A 648 -28.29 22.76 -1.41
N CYS A 649 -29.13 23.44 -0.62
CA CYS A 649 -30.21 22.82 0.16
C CYS A 649 -31.48 22.55 -0.66
#